data_AF-A0A954CPR7-F1
#
_entry.id   AF-A0A954CPR7-F1
#
_cell.length_a   1.000
_cell.length_b   1.000
_cell.length_c   1.000
_cell.angle_alpha   90.00
_cell.angle_beta   90.00
_cell.angle_gamma   90.00
#
_symmetry.space_group_name_H-M   'P 1'
#
loop_
_entity.id
_entity.type
_entity.pdbx_description
1 polymer ?
#
loop_
_entity_poly.entity_id
_entity_poly.type
_entity_poly.pdbx_seq_one_letter_code
_entity_poly.pdbx_strand_id
1 'polypeptide(L)'
;MRLHSHPVLAALLWTSLPVLVPAQGASVNFEVHPVKPMAVTQVDGRTWLAVCNTSDNSVEFYDAATLTFEQRVPVGLRPVSITWHQGSRSFYTANFLGDSISRIELVRPPGSNGTRAVLDRTMPTGDEPTDVIVASDDRTVMVTLQSTSSMAWHEIGTLELLKGPASGRITLGSSLFDPQAPFALKHPRRILEIDGKLVVMGQRGGNSPAYDFDLLTVDLATLQETNVDGLGSTNWNITPGPDGRVFVVGGFARNDVAGVQALAALPTGFVRSELYVIDDLGEPSWIARTRDLNRDEFGAVEPPDVAIDTPTDVALLTLGQTVTKVFVTGFGSDRIEVLHPTSDAPADWPSTYIDVPNTSPEHSRTGPRALLVVPAGPSSLTAPRLLCYNALNKSISVIDAASESVVMTVSLQHDPTESVVHRGREFLYSGEHSGSGFVSCSTCHVDGTTDGLGWNLGTIGGGPAGPIPPHLIDGIVGPPEFSSDKGIMITQSLQGLVDHPVDLPETQYLFSNAPYHWRGDKPRFNDFNEAFVNLQGKPDIGSPGDPQGITPQQMNAYVSFINTIMYPPNPEESPDRRYTGELGALSDVEDGTGAIRGMKLFHTFPLAGGLLGNRACVQCHWLPEGSNNRITEVLGQPIETAATRGLFQREARNEIGATTLSQQVTGEFGLLHPGNATSLNSFVFLFDGVFGDPLKTVDVMRFMREYDWGTAPLVGKAFTIDVSNVAAPSTAAALDLFEDQAARANAGVAALVRTNGLELGLYFDVGERNGRWRQVGTNRWIDRNAMLALCDDDDDRIVVQATEVGAERRYADPSGAAPTLTGPNPSDLTLEPMRPSTQWREVPRLTKNWVPGTGPNEFDWAGNGPNPKSIRTIRIYQHALIDKAPQFGLTAFRHEAPRRFRIAGRDIRHGAFLILTIAADATTPPPYVPGDGHAVQIVATELFPTSEFTADGRRIWETTLEADPLVQYLLMLGGPFAPDTVAAFFDNVPEPPLPSQFDPVT
;
A
#
# COMPACT_ATOMS: atom_id res chain seq x y z
N MET A 1 21.66 38.47 -17.26
CA MET A 1 22.98 37.84 -17.51
C MET A 1 22.69 36.61 -18.36
N ARG A 2 23.17 36.57 -19.62
CA ARG A 2 22.88 35.49 -20.58
C ARG A 2 23.72 34.27 -20.21
N LEU A 3 23.09 33.13 -19.91
CA LEU A 3 23.76 31.84 -19.81
C LEU A 3 23.45 31.05 -21.09
N HIS A 4 24.46 30.98 -21.96
CA HIS A 4 24.59 29.93 -22.96
C HIS A 4 25.43 28.82 -22.32
N SER A 5 24.86 27.63 -22.20
CA SER A 5 25.62 26.38 -22.06
C SER A 5 24.82 25.28 -22.74
N HIS A 6 25.40 24.76 -23.82
CA HIS A 6 24.91 23.66 -24.62
C HIS A 6 24.59 22.42 -23.77
N PRO A 7 23.46 21.73 -23.98
CA PRO A 7 23.32 20.36 -23.52
C PRO A 7 24.06 19.45 -24.51
N VAL A 8 25.00 18.66 -23.99
CA VAL A 8 25.47 17.46 -24.66
C VAL A 8 24.30 16.48 -24.64
N LEU A 9 23.61 16.35 -25.77
CA LEU A 9 22.69 15.24 -26.04
C LEU A 9 23.50 13.95 -26.00
N ALA A 10 23.54 13.31 -24.83
CA ALA A 10 23.83 11.89 -24.75
C ALA A 10 22.59 11.18 -25.28
N ALA A 11 22.59 10.88 -26.58
CA ALA A 11 21.63 9.97 -27.20
C ALA A 11 21.82 8.58 -26.58
N LEU A 12 21.16 8.34 -25.46
CA LEU A 12 20.89 7.02 -24.94
C LEU A 12 19.90 6.37 -25.91
N LEU A 13 20.43 5.62 -26.87
CA LEU A 13 19.70 4.67 -27.71
C LEU A 13 19.06 3.60 -26.81
N TRP A 14 17.94 3.94 -26.18
CA TRP A 14 17.01 2.95 -25.66
C TRP A 14 16.27 2.46 -26.89
N THR A 15 16.77 1.38 -27.48
CA THR A 15 15.94 0.57 -28.35
C THR A 15 14.65 0.29 -27.60
N SER A 16 13.54 0.80 -28.13
CA SER A 16 12.18 0.41 -27.78
C SER A 16 12.03 -1.07 -28.13
N LEU A 17 12.62 -1.93 -27.30
CA LEU A 17 12.17 -3.31 -27.24
C LEU A 17 10.70 -3.20 -26.87
N PRO A 18 9.77 -3.73 -27.69
CA PRO A 18 8.41 -3.89 -27.25
C PRO A 18 8.51 -4.77 -26.01
N VAL A 19 8.31 -4.17 -24.84
CA VAL A 19 8.05 -4.94 -23.64
C VAL A 19 6.82 -5.75 -24.03
N LEU A 20 7.01 -7.05 -24.23
CA LEU A 20 5.92 -8.00 -24.30
C LEU A 20 5.31 -7.99 -22.90
N VAL A 21 4.46 -7.01 -22.62
CA VAL A 21 3.66 -7.02 -21.41
C VAL A 21 2.72 -8.20 -21.57
N PRO A 22 2.77 -9.20 -20.68
CA PRO A 22 1.82 -10.29 -20.73
C PRO A 22 0.41 -9.71 -20.71
N ALA A 23 -0.48 -10.20 -21.59
CA ALA A 23 -1.87 -9.75 -21.67
C ALA A 23 -2.71 -10.14 -20.43
N GLN A 24 -2.08 -10.39 -19.29
CA GLN A 24 -2.64 -10.93 -18.05
C GLN A 24 -2.91 -9.85 -16.99
N GLY A 25 -2.65 -8.58 -17.30
CA GLY A 25 -2.71 -7.46 -16.33
C GLY A 25 -1.56 -7.54 -15.34
N ALA A 26 -0.84 -6.45 -15.12
CA ALA A 26 0.26 -6.47 -14.17
C ALA A 26 -0.26 -6.52 -12.71
N SER A 27 0.47 -7.17 -11.79
CA SER A 27 0.09 -7.14 -10.38
C SER A 27 0.33 -5.75 -9.80
N VAL A 28 -0.70 -5.12 -9.23
CA VAL A 28 -0.52 -3.86 -8.51
C VAL A 28 0.34 -4.09 -7.26
N ASN A 29 1.37 -3.27 -7.07
CA ASN A 29 2.25 -3.40 -5.93
C ASN A 29 1.71 -2.60 -4.73
N PHE A 30 1.30 -3.31 -3.67
CA PHE A 30 0.93 -2.73 -2.37
C PHE A 30 2.02 -2.94 -1.30
N GLU A 31 3.12 -3.58 -1.70
CA GLU A 31 4.24 -3.96 -0.83
C GLU A 31 3.86 -4.78 0.42
N VAL A 32 2.88 -5.68 0.26
CA VAL A 32 2.43 -6.59 1.32
C VAL A 32 3.40 -7.77 1.48
N HIS A 33 3.87 -7.98 2.72
CA HIS A 33 4.74 -9.11 3.07
C HIS A 33 4.05 -10.11 4.02
N PRO A 34 4.31 -11.42 3.85
CA PRO A 34 3.70 -12.44 4.69
C PRO A 34 4.18 -12.47 6.14
N VAL A 35 3.37 -13.07 7.01
CA VAL A 35 3.57 -13.14 8.46
C VAL A 35 3.86 -14.59 8.90
N LYS A 36 2.92 -15.54 8.71
CA LYS A 36 3.16 -16.99 8.80
C LYS A 36 2.58 -17.71 7.58
N PRO A 37 3.26 -17.62 6.42
CA PRO A 37 2.71 -18.04 5.14
C PRO A 37 2.74 -19.55 4.91
N MET A 38 3.22 -20.35 5.86
CA MET A 38 3.36 -21.81 5.68
C MET A 38 2.69 -22.57 6.81
N ALA A 39 1.93 -23.61 6.45
CA ALA A 39 1.37 -24.58 7.39
C ALA A 39 1.59 -26.01 6.88
N VAL A 40 1.83 -26.94 7.79
CA VAL A 40 2.03 -28.35 7.48
C VAL A 40 1.01 -29.22 8.21
N THR A 41 0.53 -30.27 7.55
CA THR A 41 -0.35 -31.27 8.15
C THR A 41 -0.15 -32.65 7.55
N GLN A 42 -0.59 -33.69 8.25
CA GLN A 42 -0.62 -35.05 7.73
C GLN A 42 -2.07 -35.52 7.55
N VAL A 43 -2.43 -35.83 6.30
CA VAL A 43 -3.77 -36.27 5.93
C VAL A 43 -3.66 -37.42 4.93
N ASP A 44 -4.39 -38.50 5.19
CA ASP A 44 -4.50 -39.68 4.33
C ASP A 44 -3.14 -40.28 3.92
N GLY A 45 -2.19 -40.32 4.86
CA GLY A 45 -0.85 -40.89 4.67
C GLY A 45 0.16 -39.94 4.02
N ARG A 46 -0.27 -38.73 3.65
CA ARG A 46 0.55 -37.70 3.00
C ARG A 46 0.81 -36.51 3.93
N THR A 47 2.01 -35.93 3.84
CA THR A 47 2.34 -34.67 4.50
C THR A 47 2.15 -33.51 3.53
N TRP A 48 1.12 -32.70 3.77
CA TRP A 48 0.78 -31.52 2.96
C TRP A 48 1.48 -30.30 3.53
N LEU A 49 2.19 -29.57 2.67
CA LEU A 49 2.67 -28.22 2.94
C LEU A 49 1.80 -27.24 2.15
N ALA A 50 1.13 -26.32 2.84
CA ALA A 50 0.38 -25.23 2.24
C ALA A 50 1.17 -23.92 2.38
N VAL A 51 1.29 -23.17 1.30
CA VAL A 51 2.15 -21.98 1.20
C VAL A 51 1.37 -20.84 0.57
N CYS A 52 1.21 -19.74 1.30
CA CYS A 52 0.63 -18.51 0.76
C CYS A 52 1.55 -17.96 -0.32
N ASN A 53 1.03 -17.84 -1.54
CA ASN A 53 1.65 -17.07 -2.60
C ASN A 53 0.98 -15.68 -2.63
N THR A 54 1.58 -14.75 -1.90
CA THR A 54 0.99 -13.43 -1.63
C THR A 54 0.74 -12.63 -2.90
N SER A 55 1.69 -12.55 -3.85
CA SER A 55 1.52 -11.78 -5.10
C SER A 55 0.52 -12.43 -6.05
N ASP A 56 0.37 -13.76 -5.98
CA ASP A 56 -0.53 -14.51 -6.85
C ASP A 56 -1.99 -14.59 -6.34
N ASN A 57 -2.26 -14.18 -5.09
CA ASN A 57 -3.58 -14.32 -4.45
C ASN A 57 -4.05 -15.77 -4.34
N SER A 58 -3.11 -16.68 -4.02
CA SER A 58 -3.38 -18.12 -3.93
C SER A 58 -2.62 -18.79 -2.80
N VAL A 59 -3.02 -20.02 -2.48
CA VAL A 59 -2.24 -20.98 -1.70
C VAL A 59 -1.75 -22.08 -2.62
N GLU A 60 -0.44 -22.32 -2.62
CA GLU A 60 0.19 -23.44 -3.30
C GLU A 60 0.38 -24.60 -2.32
N PHE A 61 0.08 -25.81 -2.78
CA PHE A 61 0.21 -27.02 -1.99
C PHE A 61 1.32 -27.89 -2.55
N TYR A 62 2.12 -28.45 -1.65
CA TYR A 62 3.25 -29.31 -1.96
C TYR A 62 3.22 -30.58 -1.11
N ASP A 63 3.89 -31.61 -1.62
CA ASP A 63 4.37 -32.68 -0.76
C ASP A 63 5.50 -32.16 0.14
N ALA A 64 5.32 -32.16 1.45
CA ALA A 64 6.33 -31.59 2.36
C ALA A 64 7.65 -32.39 2.38
N ALA A 65 7.65 -33.66 1.97
CA ALA A 65 8.85 -34.49 2.00
C ALA A 65 9.73 -34.29 0.75
N THR A 66 9.11 -34.12 -0.41
CA THR A 66 9.82 -33.93 -1.69
C THR A 66 9.82 -32.49 -2.18
N LEU A 67 9.02 -31.60 -1.58
CA LEU A 67 8.67 -30.27 -2.09
C LEU A 67 8.17 -30.28 -3.54
N THR A 68 7.48 -31.36 -3.93
CA THR A 68 6.84 -31.42 -5.25
C THR A 68 5.54 -30.63 -5.20
N PHE A 69 5.34 -29.71 -6.16
CA PHE A 69 4.09 -28.97 -6.31
C PHE A 69 2.95 -29.90 -6.69
N GLU A 70 1.78 -29.69 -6.08
CA GLU A 70 0.59 -30.50 -6.28
C GLU A 70 -0.54 -29.72 -6.93
N GLN A 71 -0.84 -28.54 -6.41
CA GLN A 71 -1.99 -27.75 -6.82
C GLN A 71 -1.87 -26.32 -6.30
N ARG A 72 -2.57 -25.43 -6.98
CA ARG A 72 -2.77 -24.03 -6.62
C ARG A 72 -4.26 -23.82 -6.36
N VAL A 73 -4.59 -23.12 -5.27
CA VAL A 73 -5.97 -22.74 -4.93
C VAL A 73 -6.03 -21.23 -4.77
N PRO A 74 -6.74 -20.49 -5.65
CA PRO A 74 -6.97 -19.06 -5.44
C PRO A 74 -7.79 -18.83 -4.15
N VAL A 75 -7.49 -17.75 -3.43
CA VAL A 75 -8.13 -17.35 -2.16
C VAL A 75 -8.46 -15.85 -2.19
N GLY A 76 -8.77 -15.22 -1.06
CA GLY A 76 -8.85 -13.76 -0.99
C GLY A 76 -7.51 -13.08 -1.36
N LEU A 77 -7.53 -11.78 -1.65
CA LEU A 77 -6.33 -11.09 -2.13
C LEU A 77 -5.23 -10.95 -1.07
N ARG A 78 -3.97 -11.12 -1.50
CA ARG A 78 -2.74 -11.05 -0.70
C ARG A 78 -2.79 -11.93 0.57
N PRO A 79 -2.84 -13.27 0.45
CA PRO A 79 -2.75 -14.15 1.61
C PRO A 79 -1.39 -14.01 2.30
N VAL A 80 -1.39 -13.80 3.62
CA VAL A 80 -0.18 -13.52 4.43
C VAL A 80 0.07 -14.52 5.55
N SER A 81 -0.97 -15.20 6.02
CA SER A 81 -0.88 -16.25 7.03
C SER A 81 -1.82 -17.40 6.71
N ILE A 82 -1.44 -18.60 7.13
CA ILE A 82 -2.23 -19.82 6.97
C ILE A 82 -2.09 -20.73 8.18
N THR A 83 -3.19 -21.35 8.59
CA THR A 83 -3.22 -22.35 9.66
C THR A 83 -4.04 -23.57 9.26
N TRP A 84 -3.75 -24.72 9.86
CA TRP A 84 -4.46 -25.98 9.65
C TRP A 84 -5.32 -26.34 10.85
N HIS A 85 -6.53 -26.83 10.59
CA HIS A 85 -7.39 -27.45 11.59
C HIS A 85 -7.71 -28.90 11.23
N GLN A 86 -7.38 -29.82 12.14
CA GLN A 86 -7.56 -31.25 11.92
C GLN A 86 -9.04 -31.66 11.89
N GLY A 87 -9.86 -31.13 12.78
CA GLY A 87 -11.26 -31.55 12.95
C GLY A 87 -12.11 -31.31 11.71
N SER A 88 -11.98 -30.12 11.11
CA SER A 88 -12.69 -29.74 9.88
C SER A 88 -11.92 -30.09 8.61
N ARG A 89 -10.73 -30.71 8.72
CA ARG A 89 -9.82 -30.99 7.61
C ARG A 89 -9.62 -29.78 6.68
N SER A 90 -9.45 -28.60 7.26
CA SER A 90 -9.42 -27.33 6.52
C SER A 90 -8.21 -26.48 6.88
N PHE A 91 -7.69 -25.76 5.89
CA PHE A 91 -6.81 -24.62 6.10
C PHE A 91 -7.62 -23.32 6.14
N TYR A 92 -7.13 -22.34 6.90
CA TYR A 92 -7.68 -20.98 6.95
C TYR A 92 -6.58 -19.98 6.63
N THR A 93 -6.88 -19.01 5.76
CA THR A 93 -5.93 -17.95 5.37
C THR A 93 -6.43 -16.58 5.75
N ALA A 94 -5.54 -15.74 6.27
CA ALA A 94 -5.74 -14.29 6.39
C ALA A 94 -5.33 -13.64 5.07
N ASN A 95 -6.25 -12.93 4.42
CA ASN A 95 -6.05 -12.30 3.12
C ASN A 95 -6.00 -10.78 3.31
N PHE A 96 -4.78 -10.24 3.40
CA PHE A 96 -4.48 -8.90 3.88
C PHE A 96 -5.20 -7.81 3.08
N LEU A 97 -5.03 -7.80 1.75
CA LEU A 97 -5.73 -6.83 0.89
C LEU A 97 -7.20 -7.19 0.71
N GLY A 98 -7.55 -8.46 0.89
CA GLY A 98 -8.89 -8.97 0.70
C GLY A 98 -9.87 -8.62 1.81
N ASP A 99 -9.41 -8.04 2.93
CA ASP A 99 -10.18 -7.83 4.16
C ASP A 99 -11.01 -9.04 4.57
N SER A 100 -10.47 -10.24 4.31
CA SER A 100 -11.22 -11.49 4.34
C SER A 100 -10.37 -12.64 4.85
N ILE A 101 -11.08 -13.68 5.27
CA ILE A 101 -10.49 -15.00 5.52
C ILE A 101 -11.03 -16.01 4.50
N SER A 102 -10.19 -16.95 4.09
CA SER A 102 -10.60 -18.02 3.17
C SER A 102 -10.44 -19.38 3.84
N ARG A 103 -11.37 -20.29 3.58
CA ARG A 103 -11.35 -21.68 4.04
C ARG A 103 -11.10 -22.61 2.87
N ILE A 104 -10.08 -23.45 2.99
CA ILE A 104 -9.68 -24.44 1.98
C ILE A 104 -9.81 -25.83 2.59
N GLU A 105 -10.64 -26.69 2.00
CA GLU A 105 -10.89 -28.05 2.51
C GLU A 105 -10.03 -29.09 1.80
N LEU A 106 -9.50 -30.07 2.55
CA LEU A 106 -8.90 -31.28 1.98
C LEU A 106 -9.96 -32.37 1.79
N VAL A 107 -10.49 -32.45 0.57
CA VAL A 107 -11.56 -33.36 0.18
C VAL A 107 -11.04 -34.57 -0.59
N ARG A 108 -11.78 -35.68 -0.50
CA ARG A 108 -11.58 -36.85 -1.37
C ARG A 108 -12.78 -36.96 -2.32
N PRO A 109 -12.66 -36.51 -3.58
CA PRO A 109 -13.76 -36.56 -4.53
C PRO A 109 -14.35 -37.96 -4.69
N PRO A 110 -15.68 -38.11 -4.85
CA PRO A 110 -16.30 -39.41 -5.09
C PRO A 110 -15.67 -40.13 -6.28
N GLY A 111 -15.25 -41.39 -6.08
CA GLY A 111 -14.61 -42.20 -7.11
C GLY A 111 -13.13 -41.89 -7.38
N SER A 112 -12.53 -40.92 -6.66
CA SER A 112 -11.08 -40.70 -6.68
C SER A 112 -10.37 -41.44 -5.54
N ASN A 113 -9.12 -41.84 -5.78
CA ASN A 113 -8.24 -42.38 -4.74
C ASN A 113 -7.36 -41.30 -4.10
N GLY A 114 -7.52 -40.03 -4.49
CA GLY A 114 -6.61 -38.94 -4.14
C GLY A 114 -7.32 -37.79 -3.41
N THR A 115 -6.66 -37.27 -2.38
CA THR A 115 -7.09 -36.07 -1.66
C THR A 115 -6.61 -34.83 -2.38
N ARG A 116 -7.46 -33.80 -2.49
CA ARG A 116 -7.13 -32.50 -3.10
C ARG A 116 -7.61 -31.36 -2.21
N ALA A 117 -7.07 -30.17 -2.41
CA ALA A 117 -7.51 -28.96 -1.72
C ALA A 117 -8.49 -28.20 -2.61
N VAL A 118 -9.58 -27.73 -2.01
CA VAL A 118 -10.61 -26.98 -2.70
C VAL A 118 -10.99 -25.75 -1.89
N LEU A 119 -11.17 -24.60 -2.54
CA LEU A 119 -11.76 -23.44 -1.88
C LEU A 119 -13.20 -23.80 -1.48
N ASP A 120 -13.56 -23.57 -0.22
CA ASP A 120 -14.94 -23.67 0.25
C ASP A 120 -15.60 -22.28 0.24
N ARG A 121 -14.99 -21.30 0.91
CA ARG A 121 -15.54 -19.96 1.02
C ARG A 121 -14.48 -18.92 1.32
N THR A 122 -14.79 -17.68 0.97
CA THR A 122 -14.07 -16.48 1.38
C THR A 122 -15.07 -15.51 2.00
N MET A 123 -14.82 -15.08 3.23
CA MET A 123 -15.74 -14.27 4.02
C MET A 123 -15.05 -13.00 4.55
N PRO A 124 -15.73 -11.85 4.58
CA PRO A 124 -15.18 -10.61 5.12
C PRO A 124 -14.87 -10.76 6.62
N THR A 125 -13.77 -10.17 7.09
CA THR A 125 -13.33 -10.21 8.50
C THR A 125 -13.14 -8.81 9.10
N GLY A 126 -12.50 -7.91 8.35
CA GLY A 126 -12.06 -6.59 8.81
C GLY A 126 -10.84 -6.15 8.01
N ASP A 127 -10.43 -4.90 8.19
CA ASP A 127 -9.37 -4.26 7.39
C ASP A 127 -7.98 -4.84 7.71
N GLU A 128 -7.24 -5.20 6.67
CA GLU A 128 -5.86 -5.70 6.72
C GLU A 128 -5.61 -6.85 7.74
N PRO A 129 -6.23 -8.04 7.54
CA PRO A 129 -5.99 -9.19 8.40
C PRO A 129 -4.58 -9.75 8.22
N THR A 130 -3.84 -9.95 9.32
CA THR A 130 -2.41 -10.31 9.31
C THR A 130 -2.13 -11.75 9.72
N ASP A 131 -2.86 -12.27 10.70
CA ASP A 131 -2.69 -13.63 11.22
C ASP A 131 -4.03 -14.29 11.52
N VAL A 132 -4.04 -15.62 11.43
CA VAL A 132 -5.20 -16.46 11.66
C VAL A 132 -4.81 -17.73 12.41
N ILE A 133 -5.53 -18.03 13.50
CA ILE A 133 -5.41 -19.29 14.24
C ILE A 133 -6.78 -19.93 14.44
N VAL A 134 -6.79 -21.21 14.80
CA VAL A 134 -7.99 -21.87 15.33
C VAL A 134 -7.84 -21.98 16.83
N ALA A 135 -8.86 -21.54 17.57
CA ALA A 135 -8.88 -21.58 19.02
C ALA A 135 -9.01 -23.02 19.53
N SER A 136 -8.57 -23.27 20.77
CA SER A 136 -8.65 -24.60 21.41
C SER A 136 -10.08 -25.13 21.63
N ASP A 137 -11.10 -24.31 21.42
CA ASP A 137 -12.51 -24.73 21.46
C ASP A 137 -12.95 -25.53 20.23
N ASP A 138 -12.08 -25.66 19.21
CA ASP A 138 -12.30 -26.32 17.92
C ASP A 138 -13.54 -25.78 17.15
N ARG A 139 -13.98 -24.56 17.46
CA ARG A 139 -15.18 -23.93 16.90
C ARG A 139 -14.95 -22.50 16.42
N THR A 140 -13.85 -21.90 16.84
CA THR A 140 -13.57 -20.49 16.61
C THR A 140 -12.31 -20.30 15.77
N VAL A 141 -12.42 -19.53 14.69
CA VAL A 141 -11.27 -19.00 13.95
C VAL A 141 -11.00 -17.59 14.46
N MET A 142 -9.75 -17.31 14.82
CA MET A 142 -9.31 -16.06 15.42
C MET A 142 -8.40 -15.29 14.48
N VAL A 143 -8.64 -13.99 14.26
CA VAL A 143 -7.95 -13.18 13.26
C VAL A 143 -7.50 -11.84 13.86
N THR A 144 -6.26 -11.43 13.59
CA THR A 144 -5.77 -10.07 13.90
C THR A 144 -6.04 -9.11 12.76
N LEU A 145 -6.45 -7.87 13.07
CA LEU A 145 -6.77 -6.81 12.12
C LEU A 145 -5.83 -5.63 12.35
N GLN A 146 -4.91 -5.41 11.42
CA GLN A 146 -3.78 -4.50 11.61
C GLN A 146 -4.23 -3.05 11.73
N SER A 147 -4.88 -2.53 10.68
CA SER A 147 -5.16 -1.09 10.55
C SER A 147 -6.25 -0.58 11.49
N THR A 148 -7.06 -1.48 12.04
CA THR A 148 -8.09 -1.14 13.04
C THR A 148 -7.65 -1.40 14.47
N SER A 149 -6.42 -1.87 14.70
CA SER A 149 -5.93 -2.25 16.03
C SER A 149 -6.90 -3.17 16.79
N SER A 150 -7.41 -4.19 16.08
CA SER A 150 -8.50 -5.03 16.58
C SER A 150 -8.35 -6.50 16.19
N MET A 151 -9.35 -7.31 16.54
CA MET A 151 -9.41 -8.74 16.22
C MET A 151 -10.83 -9.14 15.84
N ALA A 152 -10.97 -10.19 15.04
CA ALA A 152 -12.25 -10.71 14.57
C ALA A 152 -12.34 -12.22 14.74
N TRP A 153 -13.47 -12.67 15.31
CA TRP A 153 -13.73 -14.07 15.61
C TRP A 153 -14.79 -14.66 14.68
N HIS A 154 -14.51 -15.81 14.09
CA HIS A 154 -15.38 -16.48 13.11
C HIS A 154 -15.80 -17.87 13.57
N GLU A 155 -16.90 -18.37 13.02
CA GLU A 155 -17.36 -19.75 13.24
C GLU A 155 -16.62 -20.64 12.25
N ILE A 156 -16.12 -21.77 12.70
CA ILE A 156 -15.13 -22.55 11.96
C ILE A 156 -15.63 -23.10 10.62
N GLY A 157 -16.91 -23.45 10.50
CA GLY A 157 -17.49 -24.01 9.29
C GLY A 157 -18.00 -22.95 8.31
N THR A 158 -18.78 -22.01 8.79
CA THR A 158 -19.45 -20.99 7.98
C THR A 158 -18.59 -19.77 7.70
N LEU A 159 -17.55 -19.55 8.53
CA LEU A 159 -16.77 -18.32 8.62
C LEU A 159 -17.63 -17.06 8.84
N GLU A 160 -18.84 -17.21 9.37
CA GLU A 160 -19.63 -16.05 9.82
C GLU A 160 -18.94 -15.36 11.00
N LEU A 161 -18.92 -14.03 10.99
CA LEU A 161 -18.38 -13.23 12.07
C LEU A 161 -19.25 -13.37 13.32
N LEU A 162 -18.67 -13.73 14.46
CA LEU A 162 -19.39 -13.78 15.72
C LEU A 162 -19.32 -12.45 16.47
N LYS A 163 -20.49 -12.03 16.95
CA LYS A 163 -20.69 -10.73 17.58
C LYS A 163 -20.93 -10.87 19.09
N GLY A 164 -20.20 -10.07 19.87
CA GLY A 164 -20.51 -9.70 21.25
C GLY A 164 -20.13 -10.72 22.36
N PRO A 165 -20.19 -10.28 23.64
CA PRO A 165 -19.88 -11.11 24.82
C PRO A 165 -20.80 -12.33 24.99
N ALA A 166 -22.03 -12.27 24.45
CA ALA A 166 -23.02 -13.35 24.51
C ALA A 166 -22.58 -14.64 23.78
N SER A 167 -21.53 -14.55 22.95
CA SER A 167 -20.87 -15.69 22.31
C SER A 167 -19.83 -16.40 23.19
N GLY A 168 -19.59 -15.92 24.43
CA GLY A 168 -18.58 -16.45 25.34
C GLY A 168 -17.14 -16.09 24.96
N ARG A 169 -16.97 -15.19 23.98
CA ARG A 169 -15.67 -14.82 23.41
C ARG A 169 -15.13 -13.57 24.09
N ILE A 170 -13.80 -13.47 24.16
CA ILE A 170 -13.10 -12.25 24.56
C ILE A 170 -13.50 -11.16 23.57
N THR A 171 -14.50 -10.37 23.95
CA THR A 171 -14.57 -8.98 23.52
C THR A 171 -13.48 -8.35 24.35
N LEU A 172 -12.34 -8.04 23.74
CA LEU A 172 -11.28 -7.32 24.44
C LEU A 172 -11.93 -6.24 25.27
N GLY A 173 -11.65 -6.29 26.58
CA GLY A 173 -12.40 -5.53 27.56
C GLY A 173 -12.37 -4.05 27.19
N SER A 174 -13.25 -3.29 27.81
CA SER A 174 -13.29 -1.84 27.78
C SER A 174 -11.98 -1.15 28.19
N SER A 175 -10.82 -1.83 28.30
CA SER A 175 -9.45 -1.35 28.46
C SER A 175 -8.84 -0.96 27.10
N LEU A 176 -8.89 -1.85 26.11
CA LEU A 176 -8.45 -1.55 24.74
C LEU A 176 -9.36 -0.56 24.04
N PHE A 177 -10.62 -0.48 24.47
CA PHE A 177 -11.58 0.53 24.02
C PHE A 177 -11.92 1.53 25.13
N ASP A 178 -11.14 1.59 26.23
CA ASP A 178 -11.38 2.58 27.29
C ASP A 178 -11.05 3.93 26.71
N PRO A 179 -11.99 4.87 26.71
CA PRO A 179 -11.63 6.26 26.50
C PRO A 179 -10.43 6.68 27.41
N GLN A 180 -10.38 6.24 28.66
CA GLN A 180 -9.36 6.67 29.61
C GLN A 180 -8.08 5.80 29.62
N ALA A 181 -7.97 4.74 28.80
CA ALA A 181 -6.80 3.87 28.81
C ALA A 181 -5.63 4.54 28.08
N PRO A 182 -4.45 4.66 28.71
CA PRO A 182 -3.30 5.27 28.08
C PRO A 182 -2.59 4.36 27.05
N PHE A 183 -3.03 3.12 26.84
CA PHE A 183 -2.31 2.13 26.03
C PHE A 183 -3.19 1.45 24.97
N ALA A 184 -2.61 1.14 23.80
CA ALA A 184 -3.22 0.24 22.83
C ALA A 184 -2.19 -0.72 22.22
N LEU A 185 -2.68 -1.87 21.74
CA LEU A 185 -1.92 -2.81 20.93
C LEU A 185 -1.89 -2.32 19.48
N LYS A 186 -0.76 -1.80 19.02
CA LYS A 186 -0.67 -1.13 17.72
C LYS A 186 -0.36 -2.14 16.63
N HIS A 187 -1.19 -2.15 15.58
CA HIS A 187 -1.03 -3.04 14.44
C HIS A 187 -0.91 -4.52 14.85
N PRO A 188 -1.95 -5.11 15.47
CA PRO A 188 -1.95 -6.54 15.83
C PRO A 188 -1.51 -7.39 14.63
N ARG A 189 -0.44 -8.15 14.83
CA ARG A 189 0.28 -8.85 13.77
C ARG A 189 0.30 -10.35 13.96
N ARG A 190 0.45 -10.82 15.19
CA ARG A 190 0.49 -12.25 15.54
C ARG A 190 -0.50 -12.54 16.65
N ILE A 191 -1.15 -13.70 16.56
CA ILE A 191 -2.06 -14.23 17.58
C ILE A 191 -1.75 -15.69 17.84
N LEU A 192 -1.72 -16.08 19.11
CA LEU A 192 -1.42 -17.43 19.56
C LEU A 192 -2.30 -17.79 20.76
N GLU A 193 -2.48 -19.09 20.97
CA GLU A 193 -2.96 -19.62 22.24
C GLU A 193 -1.85 -20.45 22.88
N ILE A 194 -1.44 -20.06 24.10
CA ILE A 194 -0.33 -20.66 24.83
C ILE A 194 -0.82 -20.95 26.26
N ASP A 195 -0.80 -22.23 26.66
CA ASP A 195 -1.17 -22.67 28.02
C ASP A 195 -2.50 -22.11 28.55
N GLY A 196 -3.53 -22.05 27.68
CA GLY A 196 -4.86 -21.52 28.03
C GLY A 196 -4.93 -19.99 28.09
N LYS A 197 -3.90 -19.28 27.60
CA LYS A 197 -3.86 -17.83 27.46
C LYS A 197 -3.87 -17.46 25.97
N LEU A 198 -4.69 -16.47 25.61
CA LEU A 198 -4.60 -15.78 24.33
C LEU A 198 -3.42 -14.81 24.38
N VAL A 199 -2.55 -14.82 23.37
CA VAL A 199 -1.42 -13.90 23.24
C VAL A 199 -1.53 -13.18 21.90
N VAL A 200 -1.45 -11.85 21.92
CA VAL A 200 -1.56 -11.00 20.73
C VAL A 200 -0.41 -10.00 20.73
N MET A 201 0.34 -9.95 19.63
CA MET A 201 1.49 -9.07 19.47
C MET A 201 1.20 -7.95 18.50
N GLY A 202 1.53 -6.71 18.89
CA GLY A 202 1.50 -5.54 18.03
C GLY A 202 2.78 -5.44 17.22
N GLN A 203 2.68 -5.06 15.95
CA GLN A 203 3.87 -4.81 15.11
C GLN A 203 4.60 -3.54 15.52
N ARG A 204 3.86 -2.53 15.99
CA ARG A 204 4.42 -1.26 16.44
C ARG A 204 4.31 -1.18 17.96
N GLY A 205 5.28 -0.57 18.58
CA GLY A 205 5.33 -0.30 20.03
C GLY A 205 6.63 0.45 20.26
N GLY A 206 6.57 1.70 20.72
CA GLY A 206 7.73 2.60 20.82
C GLY A 206 8.50 2.42 22.13
N ASN A 207 9.67 3.05 22.23
CA ASN A 207 10.55 3.01 23.41
C ASN A 207 9.95 3.63 24.71
N SER A 208 8.64 3.88 24.76
CA SER A 208 7.96 4.61 25.84
C SER A 208 6.75 3.81 26.37
N PRO A 209 6.85 3.22 27.57
CA PRO A 209 5.77 2.46 28.21
C PRO A 209 4.62 3.37 28.70
N ALA A 210 4.51 4.60 28.18
CA ALA A 210 3.46 5.55 28.50
C ALA A 210 2.30 5.51 27.49
N TYR A 211 2.50 4.94 26.29
CA TYR A 211 1.55 5.07 25.18
C TYR A 211 1.21 3.75 24.45
N ASP A 212 1.97 2.68 24.66
CA ASP A 212 1.71 1.36 24.08
C ASP A 212 2.25 0.24 24.96
N PHE A 213 1.89 -0.97 24.54
CA PHE A 213 2.49 -2.23 24.98
C PHE A 213 2.64 -3.13 23.75
N ASP A 214 3.55 -4.10 23.84
CA ASP A 214 3.98 -4.94 22.72
C ASP A 214 3.19 -6.25 22.63
N LEU A 215 2.83 -6.83 23.78
CA LEU A 215 2.03 -8.05 23.88
C LEU A 215 0.84 -7.87 24.81
N LEU A 216 -0.35 -8.25 24.34
CA LEU A 216 -1.50 -8.53 25.19
C LEU A 216 -1.52 -10.02 25.50
N THR A 217 -1.68 -10.35 26.78
CA THR A 217 -2.05 -11.71 27.22
C THR A 217 -3.40 -11.70 27.90
N VAL A 218 -4.28 -12.64 27.57
CA VAL A 218 -5.58 -12.83 28.21
C VAL A 218 -5.73 -14.27 28.66
N ASP A 219 -5.86 -14.50 29.96
CA ASP A 219 -6.18 -15.83 30.49
C ASP A 219 -7.62 -16.21 30.08
N LEU A 220 -7.78 -17.29 29.31
CA LEU A 220 -9.09 -17.64 28.72
C LEU A 220 -10.10 -18.14 29.76
N ALA A 221 -9.63 -18.58 30.94
CA ALA A 221 -10.50 -19.10 32.00
C ALA A 221 -11.05 -17.99 32.90
N THR A 222 -10.23 -16.98 33.19
CA THR A 222 -10.52 -15.88 34.12
C THR A 222 -10.83 -14.57 33.41
N LEU A 223 -10.45 -14.45 32.13
CA LEU A 223 -10.48 -13.24 31.32
C LEU A 223 -9.58 -12.12 31.87
N GLN A 224 -8.59 -12.47 32.68
CA GLN A 224 -7.61 -11.52 33.19
C GLN A 224 -6.63 -11.12 32.09
N GLU A 225 -6.46 -9.81 31.89
CA GLU A 225 -5.51 -9.23 30.92
C GLU A 225 -4.16 -8.91 31.61
N THR A 226 -3.06 -9.09 30.90
CA THR A 226 -1.71 -8.66 31.30
C THR A 226 -0.95 -8.19 30.06
N ASN A 227 -0.22 -7.09 30.19
CA ASN A 227 0.52 -6.48 29.09
C ASN A 227 2.03 -6.64 29.30
N VAL A 228 2.77 -6.84 28.21
CA VAL A 228 4.23 -6.76 28.15
C VAL A 228 4.61 -5.54 27.33
N ASP A 229 5.54 -4.74 27.85
CA ASP A 229 6.09 -3.55 27.20
C ASP A 229 7.62 -3.65 27.07
N GLY A 230 8.23 -2.70 26.34
CA GLY A 230 9.68 -2.59 26.22
C GLY A 230 10.33 -3.62 25.28
N LEU A 231 9.58 -4.23 24.37
CA LEU A 231 10.11 -5.18 23.36
C LEU A 231 10.64 -4.49 22.09
N GLY A 232 10.91 -3.19 22.15
CA GLY A 232 11.59 -2.45 21.09
C GLY A 232 10.71 -1.39 20.46
N SER A 233 10.94 -1.11 19.18
CA SER A 233 10.20 -0.15 18.36
C SER A 233 9.30 -0.81 17.30
N THR A 234 9.64 -2.04 16.90
CA THR A 234 8.91 -2.80 15.88
C THR A 234 9.06 -4.29 16.14
N ASN A 235 7.96 -5.02 16.35
CA ASN A 235 7.97 -6.46 16.61
C ASN A 235 7.51 -7.24 15.37
N TRP A 236 8.25 -8.26 14.97
CA TRP A 236 7.98 -8.99 13.73
C TRP A 236 7.31 -10.33 13.93
N ASN A 237 7.79 -11.13 14.88
CA ASN A 237 7.21 -12.43 15.19
C ASN A 237 7.51 -12.90 16.62
N ILE A 238 6.75 -13.91 17.02
CA ILE A 238 6.76 -14.51 18.36
C ILE A 238 6.62 -16.03 18.23
N THR A 239 7.43 -16.78 18.97
CA THR A 239 7.37 -18.26 19.01
C THR A 239 7.50 -18.77 20.45
N PRO A 240 6.55 -19.59 20.93
CA PRO A 240 6.64 -20.20 22.26
C PRO A 240 7.67 -21.34 22.28
N GLY A 241 8.45 -21.40 23.35
CA GLY A 241 9.35 -22.49 23.70
C GLY A 241 8.65 -23.58 24.51
N PRO A 242 9.17 -24.82 24.46
CA PRO A 242 8.58 -25.94 25.20
C PRO A 242 8.84 -25.84 26.71
N ASP A 243 9.71 -24.94 27.15
CA ASP A 243 10.08 -24.67 28.54
C ASP A 243 9.26 -23.53 29.18
N GLY A 244 8.22 -23.05 28.51
CA GLY A 244 7.38 -21.94 28.96
C GLY A 244 7.94 -20.55 28.65
N ARG A 245 9.16 -20.46 28.09
CA ARG A 245 9.71 -19.18 27.62
C ARG A 245 9.13 -18.83 26.25
N VAL A 246 9.10 -17.54 25.92
CA VAL A 246 8.61 -17.05 24.64
C VAL A 246 9.66 -16.18 23.97
N PHE A 247 9.84 -16.34 22.66
CA PHE A 247 10.89 -15.71 21.88
C PHE A 247 10.25 -14.70 20.92
N VAL A 248 10.64 -13.43 21.00
CA VAL A 248 10.15 -12.34 20.16
C VAL A 248 11.31 -11.72 19.41
N VAL A 249 11.16 -11.45 18.12
CA VAL A 249 12.18 -10.74 17.32
C VAL A 249 11.65 -9.42 16.81
N GLY A 250 12.51 -8.41 16.79
CA GLY A 250 12.11 -7.05 16.48
C GLY A 250 13.29 -6.11 16.21
N GLY A 251 12.95 -4.84 15.96
CA GLY A 251 13.87 -3.73 15.88
C GLY A 251 13.77 -2.84 17.10
N PHE A 252 14.89 -2.28 17.55
CA PHE A 252 14.96 -1.26 18.61
C PHE A 252 15.51 0.04 18.03
N ALA A 253 14.62 1.00 17.79
CA ALA A 253 14.97 2.30 17.24
C ALA A 253 15.80 3.14 18.20
N ARG A 254 16.76 3.88 17.64
CA ARG A 254 17.63 4.82 18.36
C ARG A 254 17.17 6.26 18.20
N ASN A 255 15.87 6.47 18.13
CA ASN A 255 15.25 7.80 18.00
C ASN A 255 15.43 8.68 19.27
N ASP A 256 16.04 8.14 20.33
CA ASP A 256 16.59 8.88 21.47
C ASP A 256 17.82 9.74 21.10
N VAL A 257 18.53 9.38 20.03
CA VAL A 257 19.71 10.09 19.55
C VAL A 257 19.30 11.16 18.54
N ALA A 258 19.56 12.43 18.88
CA ALA A 258 19.25 13.55 18.03
C ALA A 258 20.42 13.89 17.07
N GLY A 259 20.08 14.14 15.81
CA GLY A 259 20.99 14.60 14.76
C GLY A 259 21.46 13.47 13.85
N VAL A 260 21.35 13.70 12.54
CA VAL A 260 21.67 12.69 11.52
C VAL A 260 23.11 12.18 11.62
N GLN A 261 24.07 13.06 11.92
CA GLN A 261 25.48 12.68 12.06
C GLN A 261 25.74 11.81 13.31
N ALA A 262 25.02 12.05 14.40
CA ALA A 262 25.16 11.27 15.63
C ALA A 262 24.55 9.87 15.47
N LEU A 263 23.40 9.78 14.80
CA LEU A 263 22.76 8.51 14.44
C LEU A 263 23.64 7.67 13.50
N ALA A 264 24.17 8.29 12.44
CA ALA A 264 25.03 7.60 11.48
C ALA A 264 26.36 7.12 12.09
N ALA A 265 26.81 7.72 13.19
CA ALA A 265 28.02 7.31 13.91
C ALA A 265 27.79 6.11 14.85
N LEU A 266 26.55 5.63 15.01
CA LEU A 266 26.26 4.48 15.86
C LEU A 266 26.83 3.19 15.22
N PRO A 267 27.57 2.36 15.97
CA PRO A 267 28.24 1.18 15.40
C PRO A 267 27.31 0.16 14.74
N THR A 268 26.06 0.07 15.22
CA THR A 268 25.05 -0.88 14.74
C THR A 268 23.96 -0.19 13.90
N GLY A 269 24.12 1.09 13.54
CA GLY A 269 23.09 1.87 12.84
C GLY A 269 22.00 2.45 13.74
N PHE A 270 20.97 3.05 13.12
CA PHE A 270 19.91 3.81 13.78
C PHE A 270 18.76 2.94 14.33
N VAL A 271 18.76 1.65 14.05
CA VAL A 271 17.90 0.63 14.68
C VAL A 271 18.75 -0.60 14.91
N ARG A 272 18.60 -1.25 16.07
CA ARG A 272 19.24 -2.54 16.36
C ARG A 272 18.29 -3.69 16.08
N SER A 273 18.80 -4.80 15.57
CA SER A 273 18.05 -6.05 15.49
C SER A 273 18.11 -6.75 16.85
N GLU A 274 16.97 -7.12 17.42
CA GLU A 274 16.89 -7.67 18.79
C GLU A 274 16.09 -8.98 18.82
N LEU A 275 16.55 -9.90 19.67
CA LEU A 275 15.80 -11.04 20.16
C LEU A 275 15.48 -10.84 21.65
N TYR A 276 14.23 -11.03 22.01
CA TYR A 276 13.73 -11.02 23.38
C TYR A 276 13.33 -12.44 23.80
N VAL A 277 13.79 -12.89 24.96
CA VAL A 277 13.42 -14.15 25.59
C VAL A 277 12.67 -13.83 26.87
N ILE A 278 11.38 -14.14 26.88
CA ILE A 278 10.43 -13.77 27.94
C ILE A 278 10.13 -14.99 28.81
N ASP A 279 10.28 -14.87 30.12
CA ASP A 279 9.78 -15.84 31.10
C ASP A 279 8.47 -15.37 31.71
N ASP A 280 7.70 -16.33 32.22
CA ASP A 280 6.48 -16.10 32.99
C ASP A 280 5.48 -15.20 32.22
N LEU A 281 5.33 -15.43 30.91
CA LEU A 281 4.44 -14.64 30.06
C LEU A 281 3.00 -14.64 30.61
N GLY A 282 2.42 -13.45 30.71
CA GLY A 282 1.08 -13.24 31.26
C GLY A 282 1.03 -13.18 32.79
N GLU A 283 2.15 -13.31 33.49
CA GLU A 283 2.24 -13.03 34.92
C GLU A 283 2.68 -11.58 35.15
N PRO A 284 2.26 -10.91 36.25
CA PRO A 284 2.71 -9.55 36.57
C PRO A 284 4.22 -9.40 36.79
N SER A 285 4.94 -10.51 36.97
CA SER A 285 6.38 -10.59 37.21
C SER A 285 7.17 -11.10 36.01
N TRP A 286 6.62 -11.02 34.79
CA TRP A 286 7.31 -11.41 33.57
C TRP A 286 8.70 -10.76 33.46
N ILE A 287 9.63 -11.44 32.81
CA ILE A 287 11.01 -10.94 32.62
C ILE A 287 11.38 -11.11 31.16
N ALA A 288 11.82 -10.02 30.50
CA ALA A 288 12.41 -10.08 29.16
C ALA A 288 13.93 -9.95 29.24
N ARG A 289 14.65 -10.95 28.70
CA ARG A 289 16.10 -10.89 28.47
C ARG A 289 16.39 -10.67 27.00
N THR A 290 17.40 -9.88 26.68
CA THR A 290 17.64 -9.41 25.31
C THR A 290 18.95 -9.93 24.72
N ARG A 291 18.96 -10.07 23.39
CA ARG A 291 20.13 -10.38 22.56
C ARG A 291 20.15 -9.41 21.38
N ASP A 292 21.16 -8.54 21.37
CA ASP A 292 21.49 -7.67 20.24
C ASP A 292 22.06 -8.56 19.12
N LEU A 293 21.28 -8.78 18.07
CA LEU A 293 21.62 -9.63 16.91
C LEU A 293 22.66 -8.97 15.99
N ASN A 294 23.15 -7.78 16.34
CA ASN A 294 24.23 -7.10 15.63
C ASN A 294 25.56 -7.16 16.40
N ARG A 295 25.63 -8.02 17.43
CA ARG A 295 26.82 -8.26 18.24
C ARG A 295 27.09 -9.74 18.42
N ASP A 296 28.34 -10.13 18.62
CA ASP A 296 28.73 -11.50 18.98
C ASP A 296 28.43 -11.81 20.45
N GLU A 297 28.71 -13.04 20.90
CA GLU A 297 28.51 -13.46 22.30
C GLU A 297 29.43 -12.75 23.31
N PHE A 298 30.44 -12.01 22.83
CA PHE A 298 31.35 -11.21 23.65
C PHE A 298 30.96 -9.72 23.68
N GLY A 299 29.88 -9.35 22.99
CA GLY A 299 29.37 -8.00 22.86
C GLY A 299 30.12 -7.12 21.85
N ALA A 300 31.03 -7.69 21.04
CA ALA A 300 31.65 -6.97 19.93
C ALA A 300 30.64 -6.82 18.78
N VAL A 301 30.76 -5.75 17.99
CA VAL A 301 29.88 -5.55 16.82
C VAL A 301 30.27 -6.56 15.74
N GLU A 302 29.28 -7.24 15.19
CA GLU A 302 29.50 -8.20 14.11
C GLU A 302 30.04 -7.48 12.86
N PRO A 303 30.87 -8.15 12.03
CA PRO A 303 31.27 -7.57 10.76
C PRO A 303 30.10 -7.59 9.74
N PRO A 304 30.07 -6.66 8.77
CA PRO A 304 28.95 -6.56 7.82
C PRO A 304 28.67 -7.84 7.00
N ASP A 305 29.66 -8.71 6.81
CA ASP A 305 29.53 -9.95 6.05
C ASP A 305 28.74 -11.04 6.78
N VAL A 306 28.47 -10.90 8.09
CA VAL A 306 27.56 -11.78 8.85
C VAL A 306 26.35 -11.05 9.42
N ALA A 307 26.13 -9.80 9.00
CA ALA A 307 25.05 -8.96 9.50
C ALA A 307 23.65 -9.57 9.38
N ILE A 308 22.80 -9.23 10.36
CA ILE A 308 21.36 -9.47 10.37
C ILE A 308 20.64 -8.12 10.33
N ASP A 309 19.90 -7.89 9.24
CA ASP A 309 19.03 -6.74 9.05
C ASP A 309 17.56 -7.24 9.01
N THR A 310 16.70 -6.53 9.74
CA THR A 310 15.25 -6.71 9.76
C THR A 310 14.86 -8.15 10.14
N PRO A 311 14.94 -8.50 11.45
CA PRO A 311 14.73 -9.86 11.92
C PRO A 311 13.24 -10.22 11.93
N THR A 312 12.76 -10.92 10.90
CA THR A 312 11.31 -11.03 10.65
C THR A 312 10.61 -12.25 11.23
N ASP A 313 11.35 -13.30 11.59
CA ASP A 313 10.80 -14.50 12.18
C ASP A 313 11.81 -15.24 13.05
N VAL A 314 11.30 -16.02 14.01
CA VAL A 314 12.05 -16.86 14.92
C VAL A 314 11.45 -18.27 15.00
N ALA A 315 12.30 -19.29 14.91
CA ALA A 315 11.91 -20.69 15.06
C ALA A 315 12.86 -21.46 15.99
N LEU A 316 12.34 -22.48 16.67
CA LEU A 316 13.07 -23.21 17.70
C LEU A 316 13.27 -24.68 17.28
N LEU A 317 14.49 -25.19 17.43
CA LEU A 317 14.73 -26.64 17.43
C LEU A 317 14.92 -27.12 18.86
N THR A 318 14.14 -28.12 19.24
CA THR A 318 14.02 -28.56 20.63
C THR A 318 14.33 -30.04 20.79
N LEU A 319 14.94 -30.41 21.91
CA LEU A 319 15.05 -31.79 22.37
C LEU A 319 14.32 -31.92 23.72
N GLY A 320 13.10 -32.45 23.69
CA GLY A 320 12.23 -32.44 24.87
C GLY A 320 11.86 -31.02 25.26
N GLN A 321 12.18 -30.61 26.49
CA GLN A 321 11.94 -29.26 27.01
C GLN A 321 13.11 -28.31 26.74
N THR A 322 14.22 -28.81 26.20
CA THR A 322 15.41 -27.99 25.97
C THR A 322 15.40 -27.40 24.57
N VAL A 323 15.49 -26.07 24.47
CA VAL A 323 15.79 -25.39 23.20
C VAL A 323 17.26 -25.60 22.87
N THR A 324 17.53 -26.27 21.76
CA THR A 324 18.89 -26.59 21.30
C THR A 324 19.43 -25.59 20.28
N LYS A 325 18.56 -24.98 19.48
CA LYS A 325 18.90 -23.92 18.52
C LYS A 325 17.74 -22.95 18.38
N VAL A 326 18.06 -21.67 18.16
CA VAL A 326 17.12 -20.62 17.81
C VAL A 326 17.52 -20.07 16.45
N PHE A 327 16.61 -20.10 15.49
CA PHE A 327 16.81 -19.61 14.13
C PHE A 327 16.11 -18.28 13.97
N VAL A 328 16.81 -17.25 13.47
CA VAL A 328 16.26 -15.91 13.22
C VAL A 328 16.52 -15.51 11.78
N THR A 329 15.48 -15.12 11.04
CA THR A 329 15.64 -14.67 9.64
C THR A 329 16.12 -13.23 9.58
N GLY A 330 17.19 -12.93 8.85
CA GLY A 330 17.56 -11.58 8.43
C GLY A 330 17.01 -11.30 7.02
N PHE A 331 15.86 -10.63 6.96
CA PHE A 331 15.18 -10.34 5.69
C PHE A 331 16.01 -9.43 4.78
N GLY A 332 16.64 -8.41 5.36
CA GLY A 332 17.44 -7.44 4.61
C GLY A 332 18.88 -7.89 4.32
N SER A 333 19.34 -8.98 4.95
CA SER A 333 20.70 -9.50 4.77
C SER A 333 20.76 -10.85 4.06
N ASP A 334 19.63 -11.36 3.57
CA ASP A 334 19.52 -12.66 2.87
C ASP A 334 20.11 -13.84 3.67
N ARG A 335 19.92 -13.82 4.99
CA ARG A 335 20.59 -14.73 5.92
C ARG A 335 19.65 -15.25 7.01
N ILE A 336 20.04 -16.34 7.65
CA ILE A 336 19.46 -16.82 8.91
C ILE A 336 20.58 -16.93 9.95
N GLU A 337 20.41 -16.27 11.09
CA GLU A 337 21.25 -16.47 12.26
C GLU A 337 20.77 -17.70 13.04
N VAL A 338 21.72 -18.50 13.51
CA VAL A 338 21.49 -19.67 14.34
C VAL A 338 22.17 -19.44 15.67
N LEU A 339 21.40 -19.19 16.70
CA LEU A 339 21.89 -19.06 18.07
C LEU A 339 21.90 -20.42 18.74
N HIS A 340 22.93 -20.65 19.56
CA HIS A 340 23.16 -21.89 20.30
C HIS A 340 23.02 -21.62 21.80
N PRO A 341 21.85 -21.86 22.42
CA PRO A 341 21.66 -21.60 23.84
C PRO A 341 22.64 -22.38 24.73
N THR A 342 23.49 -21.66 25.47
CA THR A 342 24.48 -22.22 26.41
C THR A 342 24.22 -21.84 27.87
N SER A 343 23.38 -20.83 28.11
CA SER A 343 23.02 -20.29 29.41
C SER A 343 21.59 -19.70 29.38
N ASP A 344 21.10 -19.20 30.50
CA ASP A 344 19.82 -18.47 30.55
C ASP A 344 19.91 -17.05 29.97
N ALA A 345 21.12 -16.51 29.80
CA ALA A 345 21.37 -15.18 29.26
C ALA A 345 21.54 -15.24 27.74
N PRO A 346 20.54 -14.79 26.94
CA PRO A 346 20.62 -14.89 25.50
C PRO A 346 21.73 -14.05 24.88
N ALA A 347 22.22 -13.02 25.59
CA ALA A 347 23.38 -12.23 25.21
C ALA A 347 24.67 -13.05 25.02
N ASP A 348 24.82 -14.16 25.76
CA ASP A 348 26.04 -14.99 25.79
C ASP A 348 25.98 -16.18 24.80
N TRP A 349 24.93 -16.28 23.99
CA TRP A 349 24.75 -17.42 23.08
C TRP A 349 25.63 -17.27 21.84
N PRO A 350 26.50 -18.25 21.55
CA PRO A 350 27.25 -18.27 20.30
C PRO A 350 26.30 -18.33 19.10
N SER A 351 26.70 -17.72 17.99
CA SER A 351 25.95 -17.72 16.74
C SER A 351 26.73 -18.37 15.59
N THR A 352 25.98 -18.90 14.64
CA THR A 352 26.43 -19.25 13.30
C THR A 352 25.43 -18.70 12.28
N TYR A 353 25.78 -18.74 11.00
CA TYR A 353 25.05 -18.02 9.96
C TYR A 353 24.83 -18.89 8.73
N ILE A 354 23.63 -18.81 8.17
CA ILE A 354 23.22 -19.52 6.96
C ILE A 354 22.87 -18.49 5.90
N ASP A 355 23.69 -18.37 4.87
CA ASP A 355 23.35 -17.58 3.68
C ASP A 355 22.26 -18.29 2.88
N VAL A 356 21.19 -17.57 2.54
CA VAL A 356 20.08 -18.11 1.75
C VAL A 356 20.29 -17.74 0.28
N PRO A 357 20.63 -18.71 -0.58
CA PRO A 357 21.06 -18.42 -1.93
C PRO A 357 19.91 -17.88 -2.78
N ASN A 358 20.18 -16.82 -3.52
CA ASN A 358 19.28 -16.35 -4.55
C ASN A 358 19.26 -17.32 -5.73
N THR A 359 18.06 -17.69 -6.18
CA THR A 359 17.86 -18.61 -7.31
C THR A 359 17.42 -17.91 -8.60
N SER A 360 17.11 -16.62 -8.55
CA SER A 360 16.68 -15.84 -9.70
C SER A 360 17.84 -15.10 -10.36
N PRO A 361 17.94 -15.13 -11.71
CA PRO A 361 18.86 -14.27 -12.44
C PRO A 361 18.33 -12.84 -12.63
N GLU A 362 17.06 -12.56 -12.32
CA GLU A 362 16.40 -11.28 -12.64
C GLU A 362 16.58 -10.19 -11.59
N HIS A 363 16.91 -10.57 -10.35
CA HIS A 363 17.13 -9.67 -9.22
C HIS A 363 18.15 -10.28 -8.25
N SER A 364 18.65 -9.50 -7.30
CA SER A 364 19.77 -9.86 -6.42
C SER A 364 19.37 -10.45 -5.07
N ARG A 365 18.12 -10.25 -4.62
CA ARG A 365 17.69 -10.57 -3.24
C ARG A 365 16.80 -11.79 -3.11
N THR A 366 16.92 -12.47 -1.97
CA THR A 366 16.14 -13.65 -1.60
C THR A 366 14.97 -13.30 -0.68
N GLY A 367 15.23 -12.49 0.35
CA GLY A 367 14.31 -12.05 1.39
C GLY A 367 13.76 -13.17 2.29
N PRO A 368 14.59 -13.86 3.09
CA PRO A 368 14.14 -14.81 4.12
C PRO A 368 13.18 -14.13 5.09
N ARG A 369 11.90 -14.53 5.11
CA ARG A 369 10.85 -13.81 5.83
C ARG A 369 10.19 -14.61 6.95
N ALA A 370 9.97 -15.91 6.73
CA ALA A 370 9.25 -16.74 7.68
C ALA A 370 9.81 -18.17 7.75
N LEU A 371 9.74 -18.76 8.92
CA LEU A 371 10.26 -20.08 9.25
C LEU A 371 9.15 -21.03 9.68
N LEU A 372 9.26 -22.29 9.25
CA LEU A 372 8.39 -23.37 9.70
C LEU A 372 9.23 -24.60 10.03
N VAL A 373 9.09 -25.10 11.26
CA VAL A 373 9.64 -26.41 11.65
C VAL A 373 8.64 -27.49 11.25
N VAL A 374 9.05 -28.34 10.30
CA VAL A 374 8.30 -29.53 9.92
C VAL A 374 8.75 -30.68 10.82
N PRO A 375 7.87 -31.24 11.67
CA PRO A 375 8.24 -32.32 12.57
C PRO A 375 8.56 -33.60 11.79
N ALA A 376 9.41 -34.46 12.37
CA ALA A 376 9.57 -35.82 11.89
C ALA A 376 8.24 -36.59 12.04
N GLY A 377 7.88 -37.40 11.05
CA GLY A 377 6.59 -38.10 11.00
C GLY A 377 6.70 -39.51 10.43
N PRO A 378 5.75 -40.42 10.74
CA PRO A 378 5.92 -41.86 10.54
C PRO A 378 5.94 -42.36 9.08
N SER A 379 5.74 -41.51 8.06
CA SER A 379 5.67 -42.00 6.66
C SER A 379 6.51 -41.26 5.61
N SER A 380 7.25 -40.18 5.91
CA SER A 380 8.08 -39.52 4.88
C SER A 380 9.29 -38.70 5.35
N LEU A 381 9.31 -38.20 6.60
CA LEU A 381 10.43 -37.44 7.15
C LEU A 381 11.01 -38.13 8.38
N THR A 382 12.23 -38.69 8.25
CA THR A 382 12.94 -39.39 9.33
C THR A 382 13.58 -38.45 10.36
N ALA A 383 13.64 -37.15 10.06
CA ALA A 383 14.18 -36.09 10.91
C ALA A 383 13.38 -34.79 10.68
N PRO A 384 13.30 -33.89 11.69
CA PRO A 384 12.68 -32.59 11.50
C PRO A 384 13.42 -31.79 10.43
N ARG A 385 12.69 -30.93 9.71
CA ARG A 385 13.24 -29.99 8.73
C ARG A 385 12.82 -28.57 9.06
N LEU A 386 13.71 -27.62 8.82
CA LEU A 386 13.37 -26.21 8.87
C LEU A 386 13.12 -25.71 7.44
N LEU A 387 11.98 -25.09 7.21
CA LEU A 387 11.67 -24.43 5.94
C LEU A 387 11.75 -22.92 6.14
N CYS A 388 12.29 -22.22 5.14
CA CYS A 388 12.31 -20.76 5.06
C CYS A 388 11.54 -20.31 3.82
N TYR A 389 10.54 -19.45 4.02
CA TYR A 389 9.85 -18.76 2.94
C TYR A 389 10.62 -17.49 2.56
N ASN A 390 11.00 -17.40 1.29
CA ASN A 390 11.78 -16.31 0.72
C ASN A 390 10.87 -15.36 -0.04
N ALA A 391 10.47 -14.25 0.58
CA ALA A 391 9.39 -13.40 0.08
C ALA A 391 9.77 -12.57 -1.14
N LEU A 392 11.05 -12.23 -1.35
CA LEU A 392 11.49 -11.45 -2.51
C LEU A 392 11.75 -12.33 -3.74
N ASN A 393 12.27 -13.55 -3.52
CA ASN A 393 12.56 -14.53 -4.57
C ASN A 393 11.40 -15.49 -4.88
N LYS A 394 10.31 -15.45 -4.10
CA LYS A 394 9.15 -16.36 -4.21
C LYS A 394 9.60 -17.81 -4.24
N SER A 395 10.28 -18.23 -3.18
CA SER A 395 10.80 -19.59 -3.07
C SER A 395 10.75 -20.11 -1.64
N ILE A 396 10.95 -21.41 -1.49
CA ILE A 396 11.04 -22.11 -0.21
C ILE A 396 12.40 -22.77 -0.14
N SER A 397 13.19 -22.44 0.88
CA SER A 397 14.46 -23.09 1.17
C SER A 397 14.31 -24.13 2.28
N VAL A 398 14.87 -25.31 2.08
CA VAL A 398 15.01 -26.36 3.09
C VAL A 398 16.36 -26.22 3.75
N ILE A 399 16.34 -26.10 5.07
CA ILE A 399 17.52 -25.96 5.91
C ILE A 399 17.73 -27.27 6.66
N ASP A 400 18.93 -27.84 6.52
CA ASP A 400 19.36 -28.92 7.38
C ASP A 400 19.87 -28.34 8.70
N ALA A 401 19.12 -28.58 9.76
CA ALA A 401 19.44 -28.01 11.07
C ALA A 401 20.70 -28.62 11.70
N ALA A 402 21.18 -29.78 11.22
CA ALA A 402 22.42 -30.38 11.71
C ALA A 402 23.66 -29.71 11.13
N SER A 403 23.71 -29.55 9.79
CA SER A 403 24.82 -28.90 9.08
C SER A 403 24.70 -27.37 9.00
N GLU A 404 23.54 -26.81 9.37
CA GLU A 404 23.25 -25.37 9.26
C GLU A 404 23.47 -24.85 7.85
N SER A 405 22.85 -25.51 6.88
CA SER A 405 22.99 -25.16 5.48
C SER A 405 21.69 -25.33 4.71
N VAL A 406 21.54 -24.55 3.64
CA VAL A 406 20.45 -24.73 2.67
C VAL A 406 20.76 -25.96 1.81
N VAL A 407 19.89 -26.96 1.87
CA VAL A 407 20.06 -28.22 1.12
C VAL A 407 19.22 -28.29 -0.15
N MET A 408 18.18 -27.45 -0.25
CA MET A 408 17.28 -27.37 -1.41
C MET A 408 16.57 -26.02 -1.41
N THR A 409 16.34 -25.46 -2.58
CA THR A 409 15.41 -24.32 -2.77
C THR A 409 14.48 -24.63 -3.93
N VAL A 410 13.19 -24.35 -3.77
CA VAL A 410 12.15 -24.55 -4.80
C VAL A 410 11.37 -23.25 -4.97
N SER A 411 11.21 -22.79 -6.21
CA SER A 411 10.39 -21.62 -6.53
C SER A 411 8.90 -21.94 -6.39
N LEU A 412 8.12 -20.93 -5.98
CA LEU A 412 6.67 -20.94 -6.15
C LEU A 412 6.34 -21.03 -7.65
N GLN A 413 5.20 -21.62 -7.98
CA GLN A 413 4.87 -21.91 -9.39
C GLN A 413 4.51 -20.67 -10.19
N HIS A 414 4.03 -19.61 -9.55
CA HIS A 414 3.61 -18.40 -10.24
C HIS A 414 4.06 -17.14 -9.51
N ASP A 415 4.67 -16.19 -10.24
CA ASP A 415 4.95 -14.86 -9.71
C ASP A 415 4.50 -13.79 -10.72
N PRO A 416 3.41 -13.07 -10.45
CA PRO A 416 2.93 -12.00 -11.33
C PRO A 416 3.65 -10.67 -11.06
N THR A 417 4.65 -10.63 -10.17
CA THR A 417 5.40 -9.42 -9.82
C THR A 417 6.13 -8.87 -11.03
N GLU A 418 6.01 -7.56 -11.26
CA GLU A 418 6.68 -6.92 -12.39
C GLU A 418 8.20 -6.87 -12.22
N SER A 419 8.93 -6.92 -13.35
CA SER A 419 10.40 -6.85 -13.33
C SER A 419 10.95 -5.54 -12.73
N VAL A 420 10.20 -4.43 -12.81
CA VAL A 420 10.60 -3.16 -12.19
C VAL A 420 10.58 -3.25 -10.66
N VAL A 421 9.63 -3.99 -10.11
CA VAL A 421 9.51 -4.26 -8.68
C VAL A 421 10.66 -5.14 -8.22
N HIS A 422 10.92 -6.24 -8.93
CA HIS A 422 12.04 -7.13 -8.63
C HIS A 422 13.40 -6.41 -8.61
N ARG A 423 13.69 -5.59 -9.63
CA ARG A 423 14.99 -4.92 -9.74
C ARG A 423 15.19 -3.78 -8.74
N GLY A 424 14.12 -3.11 -8.31
CA GLY A 424 14.24 -1.95 -7.42
C GLY A 424 14.08 -2.24 -5.93
N ARG A 425 13.41 -3.36 -5.55
CA ARG A 425 13.16 -3.73 -4.14
C ARG A 425 14.40 -3.81 -3.27
N GLU A 426 15.55 -4.18 -3.85
CA GLU A 426 16.79 -4.32 -3.06
C GLU A 426 17.20 -3.01 -2.37
N PHE A 427 16.94 -1.85 -2.97
CA PHE A 427 17.35 -0.56 -2.42
C PHE A 427 16.48 -0.10 -1.24
N LEU A 428 15.28 -0.69 -1.09
CA LEU A 428 14.44 -0.51 0.10
C LEU A 428 14.88 -1.43 1.23
N TYR A 429 15.11 -2.71 0.92
CA TYR A 429 15.20 -3.76 1.93
C TYR A 429 16.61 -4.20 2.30
N SER A 430 17.61 -3.97 1.45
CA SER A 430 18.92 -4.58 1.66
C SER A 430 19.81 -3.74 2.57
N GLY A 431 20.28 -4.38 3.64
CA GLY A 431 21.32 -3.86 4.52
C GLY A 431 22.67 -3.69 3.81
N GLU A 432 22.92 -4.37 2.68
CA GLU A 432 24.13 -4.21 1.86
C GLU A 432 24.28 -2.77 1.36
N HIS A 433 23.19 -2.00 1.29
CA HIS A 433 23.22 -0.60 0.92
C HIS A 433 23.52 0.37 2.09
N SER A 434 23.87 -0.16 3.26
CA SER A 434 24.44 0.59 4.39
C SER A 434 25.94 0.32 4.59
N GLY A 435 26.61 1.16 5.38
CA GLY A 435 28.00 0.99 5.77
C GLY A 435 28.19 -0.10 6.84
N SER A 436 27.16 -0.37 7.66
CA SER A 436 27.21 -1.37 8.74
C SER A 436 26.68 -2.75 8.31
N GLY A 437 25.79 -2.81 7.30
CA GLY A 437 25.08 -4.04 6.93
C GLY A 437 23.80 -4.30 7.73
N PHE A 438 23.52 -3.53 8.78
CA PHE A 438 22.45 -3.82 9.77
C PHE A 438 21.14 -3.08 9.58
N VAL A 439 21.11 -2.08 8.70
CA VAL A 439 19.96 -1.20 8.49
C VAL A 439 19.72 -0.96 7.02
N SER A 440 18.47 -0.68 6.65
CA SER A 440 18.04 -0.31 5.31
C SER A 440 16.99 0.79 5.36
N CYS A 441 16.52 1.26 4.19
CA CYS A 441 15.41 2.22 4.15
C CYS A 441 14.14 1.65 4.81
N SER A 442 13.92 0.33 4.68
CA SER A 442 12.76 -0.39 5.20
C SER A 442 12.70 -0.48 6.72
N THR A 443 13.82 -0.19 7.39
CA THR A 443 13.90 -0.19 8.85
C THR A 443 13.00 0.90 9.45
N CYS A 444 12.88 2.06 8.80
CA CYS A 444 11.89 3.09 9.14
C CYS A 444 10.66 3.01 8.24
N HIS A 445 10.85 2.75 6.93
CA HIS A 445 9.77 2.59 5.97
C HIS A 445 9.28 1.14 5.93
N VAL A 446 8.77 0.67 7.08
CA VAL A 446 8.39 -0.73 7.33
C VAL A 446 7.41 -1.22 6.27
N ASP A 447 7.84 -2.20 5.47
CA ASP A 447 7.07 -2.76 4.35
C ASP A 447 6.51 -1.67 3.38
N GLY A 448 7.30 -0.60 3.14
CA GLY A 448 6.90 0.54 2.29
C GLY A 448 6.00 1.56 2.99
N THR A 449 5.66 1.32 4.27
CA THR A 449 4.81 2.19 5.08
C THR A 449 5.66 3.06 6.02
N THR A 450 5.28 3.14 7.30
CA THR A 450 5.93 3.95 8.34
C THR A 450 6.09 3.12 9.62
N ASP A 451 7.14 3.39 10.39
CA ASP A 451 7.31 2.92 11.77
C ASP A 451 6.41 3.69 12.76
N GLY A 452 5.86 4.83 12.35
CA GLY A 452 5.04 5.70 13.20
C GLY A 452 5.84 6.44 14.28
N LEU A 453 7.17 6.52 14.14
CA LEU A 453 8.07 7.12 15.12
C LEU A 453 8.48 8.54 14.73
N GLY A 454 8.72 9.37 15.74
CA GLY A 454 9.32 10.68 15.60
C GLY A 454 10.84 10.60 15.64
N TRP A 455 11.49 11.21 14.65
CA TRP A 455 12.93 11.24 14.47
C TRP A 455 13.44 12.67 14.40
N ASN A 456 14.53 12.99 15.12
CA ASN A 456 15.24 14.25 14.95
C ASN A 456 16.46 14.08 14.03
N LEU A 457 16.21 14.05 12.72
CA LEU A 457 17.26 13.89 11.68
C LEU A 457 17.80 15.24 11.17
N GLY A 458 17.62 16.32 11.94
CA GLY A 458 18.19 17.64 11.61
C GLY A 458 19.72 17.65 11.69
N THR A 459 20.34 18.65 11.06
CA THR A 459 21.74 18.98 11.38
C THR A 459 21.74 19.94 12.55
N ILE A 460 21.99 19.40 13.76
CA ILE A 460 21.85 20.14 15.01
C ILE A 460 23.07 21.05 15.22
N GLY A 461 22.84 22.30 15.65
CA GLY A 461 23.90 23.26 15.98
C GLY A 461 24.20 24.31 14.90
N GLY A 462 23.41 24.36 13.82
CA GLY A 462 23.49 25.40 12.79
C GLY A 462 24.34 25.01 11.58
N GLY A 463 23.66 24.59 10.50
CA GLY A 463 24.16 24.56 9.13
C GLY A 463 23.49 25.62 8.25
N PRO A 464 23.95 25.84 7.01
CA PRO A 464 23.30 26.79 6.10
C PRO A 464 21.84 26.38 5.86
N ALA A 465 20.93 27.34 5.95
CA ALA A 465 19.56 27.13 5.53
C ALA A 465 19.52 26.90 4.00
N GLY A 466 18.67 25.99 3.55
CA GLY A 466 18.53 25.69 2.12
C GLY A 466 17.47 26.59 1.49
N PRO A 467 17.73 27.27 0.36
CA PRO A 467 16.71 28.12 -0.26
C PRO A 467 15.50 27.29 -0.72
N ILE A 468 14.30 27.83 -0.51
CA ILE A 468 13.07 27.28 -1.06
C ILE A 468 12.95 27.75 -2.52
N PRO A 469 12.87 26.84 -3.50
CA PRO A 469 12.64 27.22 -4.88
C PRO A 469 11.40 28.12 -5.02
N PRO A 470 11.50 29.31 -5.67
CA PRO A 470 10.39 30.27 -5.73
C PRO A 470 9.07 29.73 -6.30
N HIS A 471 9.15 28.71 -7.15
CA HIS A 471 7.98 28.06 -7.74
C HIS A 471 7.22 27.17 -6.76
N LEU A 472 7.88 26.65 -5.74
CA LEU A 472 7.24 25.83 -4.71
C LEU A 472 6.50 26.70 -3.69
N ILE A 473 6.80 28.00 -3.58
CA ILE A 473 6.16 28.89 -2.61
C ILE A 473 4.72 29.20 -3.02
N ASP A 474 3.72 28.82 -2.22
CA ASP A 474 2.31 29.17 -2.38
C ASP A 474 1.76 30.00 -1.21
N GLY A 475 1.80 31.32 -1.35
CA GLY A 475 1.26 32.27 -0.36
C GLY A 475 2.34 32.91 0.52
N ILE A 476 2.01 33.08 1.82
CA ILE A 476 2.92 33.67 2.80
C ILE A 476 3.88 32.57 3.25
N VAL A 477 5.15 32.74 2.92
CA VAL A 477 6.27 32.03 3.55
C VAL A 477 7.19 33.11 4.10
N GLY A 478 7.71 32.92 5.30
CA GLY A 478 8.66 33.79 6.00
C GLY A 478 9.99 33.91 5.24
N PRO A 479 11.17 33.85 5.89
CA PRO A 479 12.40 33.74 5.11
C PRO A 479 12.28 32.51 4.17
N PRO A 480 12.56 32.66 2.86
CA PRO A 480 12.31 31.62 1.85
C PRO A 480 13.41 30.55 1.91
N GLU A 481 13.68 30.03 3.10
CA GLU A 481 14.76 29.12 3.40
C GLU A 481 14.29 28.06 4.41
N PHE A 482 14.69 26.83 4.20
CA PHE A 482 14.53 25.73 5.12
C PHE A 482 15.63 25.76 6.19
N SER A 483 15.25 25.84 7.46
CA SER A 483 16.20 25.71 8.60
C SER A 483 17.03 24.43 8.49
N SER A 484 18.29 24.45 8.95
CA SER A 484 19.10 23.22 9.05
C SER A 484 18.71 22.35 10.24
N ASP A 485 18.17 22.95 11.30
CA ASP A 485 17.49 22.26 12.39
C ASP A 485 16.06 21.98 11.97
N LYS A 486 15.74 20.68 11.91
CA LYS A 486 14.46 20.15 11.42
C LYS A 486 13.48 19.91 12.57
N GLY A 487 13.93 19.77 13.81
CA GLY A 487 13.10 19.24 14.89
C GLY A 487 12.70 17.76 14.70
N ILE A 488 11.77 17.29 15.53
CA ILE A 488 11.25 15.91 15.50
C ILE A 488 10.21 15.78 14.40
N MET A 489 10.33 14.71 13.59
CA MET A 489 9.51 14.48 12.40
C MET A 489 9.14 13.03 12.23
N ILE A 490 7.92 12.79 11.77
CA ILE A 490 7.39 11.42 11.65
C ILE A 490 7.81 10.82 10.32
N THR A 491 8.22 9.56 10.35
CA THR A 491 8.48 8.80 9.13
C THR A 491 7.24 8.81 8.23
N GLN A 492 7.41 9.22 6.98
CA GLN A 492 6.33 9.26 5.99
C GLN A 492 6.19 7.91 5.28
N SER A 493 4.97 7.55 4.85
CA SER A 493 4.76 6.36 4.00
C SER A 493 5.38 6.57 2.61
N LEU A 494 5.87 5.49 2.00
CA LEU A 494 6.30 5.48 0.60
C LEU A 494 5.15 5.13 -0.36
N GLN A 495 3.96 4.84 0.17
CA GLN A 495 2.75 4.58 -0.62
C GLN A 495 2.27 5.86 -1.31
N GLY A 496 2.02 5.75 -2.63
CA GLY A 496 1.41 6.81 -3.43
C GLY A 496 2.30 8.03 -3.66
N LEU A 497 3.63 7.90 -3.60
CA LEU A 497 4.57 9.00 -3.91
C LEU A 497 4.49 9.46 -5.37
N VAL A 498 4.12 8.60 -6.30
CA VAL A 498 3.87 9.01 -7.68
C VAL A 498 2.75 8.14 -8.18
N ASP A 499 1.83 8.71 -8.94
CA ASP A 499 0.90 7.86 -9.67
C ASP A 499 1.69 7.11 -10.79
N HIS A 500 2.62 7.75 -11.55
CA HIS A 500 3.43 7.11 -12.63
C HIS A 500 4.89 7.57 -12.85
N PRO A 501 5.79 6.69 -13.31
CA PRO A 501 7.13 7.07 -13.77
C PRO A 501 7.06 8.06 -14.95
N VAL A 502 7.90 9.09 -14.91
CA VAL A 502 7.99 10.16 -15.92
C VAL A 502 9.37 10.09 -16.56
N ASP A 503 9.43 10.03 -17.90
CA ASP A 503 10.68 9.88 -18.65
C ASP A 503 11.49 11.19 -18.77
N LEU A 504 11.02 12.29 -18.17
CA LEU A 504 11.62 13.62 -18.21
C LEU A 504 11.84 14.22 -16.82
N PRO A 505 13.08 14.25 -16.32
CA PRO A 505 13.42 14.89 -15.06
C PRO A 505 13.00 16.36 -14.98
N GLU A 506 13.02 17.10 -16.10
CA GLU A 506 12.63 18.52 -16.17
C GLU A 506 11.12 18.76 -16.10
N THR A 507 10.31 17.70 -16.20
CA THR A 507 8.84 17.80 -16.16
C THR A 507 8.21 16.85 -15.14
N GLN A 508 9.03 16.12 -14.38
CA GLN A 508 8.60 15.15 -13.38
C GLN A 508 7.62 15.76 -12.36
N TYR A 509 7.84 17.01 -11.93
CA TYR A 509 6.96 17.74 -11.02
C TYR A 509 5.52 17.94 -11.54
N LEU A 510 5.27 17.74 -12.83
CA LEU A 510 3.93 17.81 -13.41
C LEU A 510 3.13 16.52 -13.24
N PHE A 511 3.80 15.40 -12.96
CA PHE A 511 3.16 14.07 -12.90
C PHE A 511 3.59 13.26 -11.67
N SER A 512 4.32 13.89 -10.76
CA SER A 512 4.66 13.40 -9.43
C SER A 512 4.12 14.34 -8.38
N ASN A 513 3.99 13.83 -7.15
CA ASN A 513 3.65 14.69 -6.03
C ASN A 513 4.83 15.34 -5.30
N ALA A 514 6.00 15.33 -5.93
CA ALA A 514 7.14 16.05 -5.42
C ALA A 514 6.83 17.56 -5.27
N PRO A 515 7.41 18.25 -4.28
CA PRO A 515 8.60 17.86 -3.52
C PRO A 515 8.31 16.90 -2.37
N TYR A 516 9.31 16.08 -2.05
CA TYR A 516 9.32 15.08 -0.98
C TYR A 516 10.07 15.54 0.26
N HIS A 517 10.16 14.61 1.22
CA HIS A 517 10.59 14.80 2.61
C HIS A 517 9.56 15.66 3.35
N TRP A 518 9.44 15.47 4.66
CA TRP A 518 8.36 16.00 5.50
C TRP A 518 8.11 17.51 5.37
N ARG A 519 9.01 18.30 4.80
CA ARG A 519 8.83 19.74 4.57
C ARG A 519 8.93 20.16 3.12
N GLY A 520 9.06 19.22 2.19
CA GLY A 520 9.20 19.49 0.76
C GLY A 520 10.56 20.09 0.36
N ASP A 521 11.64 19.82 1.09
CA ASP A 521 13.01 20.25 0.75
C ASP A 521 13.77 19.24 -0.12
N LYS A 522 13.13 18.15 -0.55
CA LYS A 522 13.66 17.22 -1.56
C LYS A 522 12.89 17.36 -2.87
N PRO A 523 13.42 18.05 -3.88
CA PRO A 523 12.72 18.26 -5.14
C PRO A 523 12.27 16.97 -5.84
N ARG A 524 13.01 15.87 -5.68
CA ARG A 524 12.71 14.55 -6.27
C ARG A 524 13.17 13.43 -5.35
N PHE A 525 12.66 12.22 -5.61
CA PHE A 525 13.06 11.03 -4.85
C PHE A 525 14.56 10.70 -5.03
N ASN A 526 15.13 10.99 -6.21
CA ASN A 526 16.57 10.84 -6.46
C ASN A 526 17.45 11.62 -5.47
N ASP A 527 16.95 12.73 -4.92
CA ASP A 527 17.72 13.59 -4.02
C ASP A 527 17.86 12.99 -2.60
N PHE A 528 17.28 11.81 -2.35
CA PHE A 528 17.53 10.97 -1.17
C PHE A 528 18.76 10.07 -1.30
N ASN A 529 19.47 10.06 -2.43
CA ASN A 529 20.70 9.28 -2.57
C ASN A 529 21.75 9.65 -1.50
N GLU A 530 21.73 10.89 -1.02
CA GLU A 530 22.56 11.33 0.10
C GLU A 530 22.30 10.56 1.41
N ALA A 531 21.10 10.00 1.60
CA ALA A 531 20.73 9.30 2.84
C ALA A 531 21.50 7.98 2.98
N PHE A 532 21.87 7.33 1.87
CA PHE A 532 22.77 6.18 1.90
C PHE A 532 24.13 6.54 2.50
N VAL A 533 24.62 7.76 2.28
CA VAL A 533 25.88 8.26 2.84
C VAL A 533 25.67 8.80 4.26
N ASN A 534 24.82 9.81 4.39
CA ASN A 534 24.71 10.64 5.59
C ASN A 534 24.00 9.94 6.75
N LEU A 535 23.09 8.99 6.47
CA LEU A 535 22.34 8.26 7.49
C LEU A 535 22.77 6.79 7.56
N GLN A 536 22.93 6.12 6.41
CA GLN A 536 23.31 4.71 6.37
C GLN A 536 24.83 4.47 6.32
N GLY A 537 25.66 5.51 6.20
CA GLY A 537 27.12 5.40 6.34
C GLY A 537 27.86 4.79 5.14
N LYS A 538 27.28 4.77 3.95
CA LYS A 538 27.99 4.35 2.72
C LYS A 538 29.16 5.29 2.41
N PRO A 539 30.23 4.77 1.77
CA PRO A 539 31.21 5.63 1.11
C PRO A 539 30.54 6.53 0.07
N ASP A 540 30.87 7.81 0.11
CA ASP A 540 30.40 8.79 -0.87
C ASP A 540 31.10 8.58 -2.21
N ILE A 541 30.32 8.27 -3.25
CA ILE A 541 30.77 8.15 -4.65
C ILE A 541 30.38 9.37 -5.49
N GLY A 542 29.74 10.37 -4.87
CA GLY A 542 29.24 11.58 -5.49
C GLY A 542 30.32 12.63 -5.76
N SER A 543 29.87 13.76 -6.30
CA SER A 543 30.72 14.95 -6.50
C SER A 543 30.68 15.85 -5.26
N PRO A 544 31.69 16.72 -5.02
CA PRO A 544 31.65 17.65 -3.90
C PRO A 544 30.36 18.49 -3.87
N GLY A 545 29.57 18.35 -2.80
CA GLY A 545 28.29 19.04 -2.63
C GLY A 545 27.06 18.27 -3.14
N ASP A 546 27.24 17.06 -3.67
CA ASP A 546 26.17 16.16 -4.12
C ASP A 546 26.49 14.72 -3.70
N PRO A 547 26.38 14.38 -2.40
CA PRO A 547 26.76 13.07 -1.88
C PRO A 547 25.84 11.97 -2.40
N GLN A 548 26.43 10.84 -2.81
CA GLN A 548 25.72 9.70 -3.39
C GLN A 548 26.26 8.39 -2.81
N GLY A 549 25.39 7.51 -2.32
CA GLY A 549 25.79 6.20 -1.78
C GLY A 549 25.58 5.04 -2.76
N ILE A 550 24.75 5.25 -3.79
CA ILE A 550 24.54 4.32 -4.91
C ILE A 550 24.61 5.05 -6.26
N THR A 551 24.83 4.31 -7.35
CA THR A 551 24.95 4.92 -8.68
C THR A 551 23.62 5.51 -9.15
N PRO A 552 23.63 6.49 -10.08
CA PRO A 552 22.40 7.05 -10.66
C PRO A 552 21.47 5.98 -11.29
N GLN A 553 22.05 4.94 -11.90
CA GLN A 553 21.26 3.85 -12.50
C GLN A 553 20.53 3.04 -11.42
N GLN A 554 21.20 2.73 -10.31
CA GLN A 554 20.61 2.05 -9.17
C GLN A 554 19.52 2.90 -8.52
N MET A 555 19.78 4.20 -8.33
CA MET A 555 18.78 5.13 -7.80
C MET A 555 17.55 5.22 -8.71
N ASN A 556 17.71 5.19 -10.04
CA ASN A 556 16.58 5.16 -10.97
C ASN A 556 15.78 3.85 -10.91
N ALA A 557 16.45 2.71 -10.69
CA ALA A 557 15.75 1.45 -10.42
C ALA A 557 14.95 1.53 -9.12
N TYR A 558 15.51 2.17 -8.08
CA TYR A 558 14.80 2.40 -6.83
C TYR A 558 13.58 3.30 -7.00
N VAL A 559 13.72 4.44 -7.69
CA VAL A 559 12.62 5.34 -8.05
C VAL A 559 11.52 4.61 -8.81
N SER A 560 11.90 3.79 -9.80
CA SER A 560 10.93 3.02 -10.59
C SER A 560 10.12 2.08 -9.72
N PHE A 561 10.75 1.40 -8.76
CA PHE A 561 10.06 0.54 -7.80
C PHE A 561 9.17 1.31 -6.83
N ILE A 562 9.67 2.38 -6.21
CA ILE A 562 8.90 3.17 -5.24
C ILE A 562 7.63 3.74 -5.87
N ASN A 563 7.69 4.18 -7.12
CA ASN A 563 6.53 4.67 -7.85
C ASN A 563 5.48 3.58 -8.17
N THR A 564 5.75 2.31 -7.88
CA THR A 564 4.74 1.24 -8.01
C THR A 564 3.93 1.02 -6.73
N ILE A 565 4.38 1.55 -5.58
CA ILE A 565 3.76 1.25 -4.30
C ILE A 565 2.48 2.08 -4.15
N MET A 566 1.33 1.42 -4.27
CA MET A 566 0.02 2.05 -4.18
C MET A 566 -0.55 2.00 -2.76
N TYR A 567 -1.44 2.94 -2.43
CA TYR A 567 -2.29 2.81 -1.24
C TYR A 567 -3.27 1.63 -1.41
N PRO A 568 -3.54 0.87 -0.34
CA PRO A 568 -4.64 -0.10 -0.34
C PRO A 568 -6.01 0.62 -0.51
N PRO A 569 -7.11 -0.12 -0.72
CA PRO A 569 -8.45 0.46 -0.71
C PRO A 569 -8.70 1.26 0.58
N ASN A 570 -9.36 2.42 0.48
CA ASN A 570 -9.78 3.16 1.67
C ASN A 570 -10.94 2.42 2.37
N PRO A 571 -10.78 1.92 3.61
CA PRO A 571 -11.82 1.16 4.30
C PRO A 571 -13.05 2.01 4.67
N GLU A 572 -12.93 3.34 4.66
CA GLU A 572 -14.01 4.25 4.99
C GLU A 572 -14.79 4.75 3.76
N GLU A 573 -14.29 4.50 2.54
CA GLU A 573 -14.97 4.82 1.28
C GLU A 573 -16.04 3.76 0.95
N SER A 574 -17.19 4.19 0.40
CA SER A 574 -18.25 3.28 -0.02
C SER A 574 -17.79 2.36 -1.17
N PRO A 575 -18.09 1.04 -1.14
CA PRO A 575 -17.71 0.09 -2.20
C PRO A 575 -18.17 0.43 -3.61
N ASP A 576 -19.23 1.24 -3.77
CA ASP A 576 -19.70 1.73 -5.07
C ASP A 576 -18.92 2.95 -5.59
N ARG A 577 -17.88 3.36 -4.84
CA ARG A 577 -16.95 4.44 -5.16
C ARG A 577 -17.68 5.79 -5.30
N ARG A 578 -18.63 6.06 -4.39
CA ARG A 578 -19.41 7.31 -4.28
C ARG A 578 -19.38 7.85 -2.86
N TYR A 579 -19.25 9.17 -2.74
CA TYR A 579 -19.39 9.87 -1.47
C TYR A 579 -20.79 9.76 -0.90
N THR A 580 -20.89 9.59 0.42
CA THR A 580 -22.17 9.56 1.12
C THR A 580 -22.80 10.95 1.25
N GLY A 581 -24.13 11.01 1.30
CA GLY A 581 -24.88 12.24 1.50
C GLY A 581 -25.42 12.86 0.22
N GLU A 582 -25.69 14.17 0.25
CA GLU A 582 -26.37 14.92 -0.82
C GLU A 582 -25.74 16.31 -1.00
N LEU A 583 -25.67 16.79 -2.24
CA LEU A 583 -25.06 18.09 -2.57
C LEU A 583 -25.88 19.30 -2.10
N GLY A 584 -27.21 19.17 -2.12
CA GLY A 584 -28.13 20.30 -2.00
C GLY A 584 -27.97 21.33 -3.12
N ALA A 585 -28.50 22.54 -2.91
CA ALA A 585 -28.34 23.65 -3.84
C ALA A 585 -26.89 24.18 -3.84
N LEU A 586 -26.28 24.27 -5.03
CA LEU A 586 -24.91 24.78 -5.21
C LEU A 586 -24.69 26.22 -4.70
N SER A 587 -25.75 27.03 -4.67
CA SER A 587 -25.70 28.42 -4.20
C SER A 587 -25.80 28.55 -2.68
N ASP A 588 -26.17 27.48 -1.98
CA ASP A 588 -26.42 27.46 -0.55
C ASP A 588 -25.43 26.51 0.14
N VAL A 589 -24.59 27.06 1.00
CA VAL A 589 -23.59 26.28 1.75
C VAL A 589 -24.21 25.52 2.91
N GLU A 590 -25.44 25.85 3.32
CA GLU A 590 -26.17 25.19 4.41
C GLU A 590 -26.93 23.94 3.93
N ASP A 591 -27.32 23.89 2.66
CA ASP A 591 -28.11 22.80 2.07
C ASP A 591 -27.26 21.54 1.77
N GLY A 592 -27.88 20.35 1.74
CA GLY A 592 -27.19 19.06 1.59
C GLY A 592 -26.74 18.41 2.89
N THR A 593 -26.07 17.25 2.80
CA THR A 593 -25.63 16.45 3.96
C THR A 593 -24.39 15.60 3.66
N GLY A 594 -23.68 15.14 4.70
CA GLY A 594 -22.68 14.06 4.60
C GLY A 594 -21.40 14.45 3.86
N ALA A 595 -20.66 13.45 3.38
CA ALA A 595 -19.42 13.67 2.63
C ALA A 595 -19.61 14.56 1.40
N ILE A 596 -20.76 14.50 0.70
CA ILE A 596 -21.01 15.38 -0.45
C ILE A 596 -21.14 16.86 -0.03
N ARG A 597 -21.84 17.18 1.08
CA ARG A 597 -21.83 18.57 1.60
C ARG A 597 -20.43 18.93 2.14
N GLY A 598 -19.74 17.98 2.77
CA GLY A 598 -18.35 18.14 3.21
C GLY A 598 -17.41 18.52 2.09
N MET A 599 -17.48 17.82 0.96
CA MET A 599 -16.78 18.13 -0.27
C MET A 599 -17.10 19.55 -0.72
N LYS A 600 -18.39 19.92 -0.79
CA LYS A 600 -18.81 21.28 -1.18
C LYS A 600 -18.16 22.33 -0.27
N LEU A 601 -18.18 22.13 1.04
CA LEU A 601 -17.57 23.04 2.02
C LEU A 601 -16.05 23.09 1.89
N PHE A 602 -15.39 21.94 1.78
CA PHE A 602 -13.95 21.82 1.53
C PHE A 602 -13.51 22.63 0.30
N HIS A 603 -14.37 22.70 -0.73
CA HIS A 603 -14.10 23.42 -1.97
C HIS A 603 -14.46 24.91 -1.94
N THR A 604 -15.48 25.30 -1.16
CA THR A 604 -16.14 26.61 -1.31
C THR A 604 -16.08 27.48 -0.05
N PHE A 605 -15.87 26.89 1.12
CA PHE A 605 -15.98 27.58 2.40
C PHE A 605 -14.64 28.21 2.79
N PRO A 606 -14.52 29.55 2.83
CA PRO A 606 -13.29 30.22 3.21
C PRO A 606 -13.05 30.09 4.72
N LEU A 607 -11.82 29.79 5.13
CA LEU A 607 -11.45 29.73 6.55
C LEU A 607 -11.44 31.14 7.17
N ALA A 608 -12.58 31.60 7.71
CA ALA A 608 -12.75 32.93 8.31
C ALA A 608 -11.77 33.26 9.46
N GLY A 609 -11.59 34.55 9.74
CA GLY A 609 -10.75 35.04 10.84
C GLY A 609 -9.28 35.32 10.48
N GLY A 610 -8.93 35.31 9.19
CA GLY A 610 -7.57 35.56 8.72
C GLY A 610 -6.65 34.33 8.80
N LEU A 611 -7.14 33.20 9.31
CA LEU A 611 -6.43 31.93 9.31
C LEU A 611 -6.11 31.52 7.86
N LEU A 612 -4.84 31.27 7.56
CA LEU A 612 -4.35 30.94 6.22
C LEU A 612 -4.81 31.93 5.12
N GLY A 613 -5.06 33.19 5.50
CA GLY A 613 -5.51 34.23 4.59
C GLY A 613 -6.96 34.09 4.09
N ASN A 614 -7.84 33.33 4.76
CA ASN A 614 -9.19 33.00 4.30
C ASN A 614 -9.27 32.00 3.13
N ARG A 615 -8.31 31.06 3.05
CA ARG A 615 -8.33 29.95 2.07
C ARG A 615 -9.41 28.92 2.41
N ALA A 616 -10.07 28.34 1.41
CA ALA A 616 -10.77 27.07 1.50
C ALA A 616 -9.75 25.92 1.43
N CYS A 617 -10.10 24.75 1.98
CA CYS A 617 -9.20 23.59 2.06
C CYS A 617 -8.66 23.17 0.70
N VAL A 618 -9.50 23.15 -0.35
CA VAL A 618 -9.10 22.79 -1.71
C VAL A 618 -8.09 23.75 -2.34
N GLN A 619 -7.83 24.92 -1.76
CA GLN A 619 -6.84 25.84 -2.32
C GLN A 619 -5.41 25.33 -2.07
N CYS A 620 -5.22 24.51 -1.03
CA CYS A 620 -3.96 23.82 -0.73
C CYS A 620 -4.07 22.31 -1.03
N HIS A 621 -5.21 21.68 -0.76
CA HIS A 621 -5.39 20.24 -0.89
C HIS A 621 -6.15 19.88 -2.18
N TRP A 622 -5.44 19.79 -3.31
CA TRP A 622 -6.03 19.52 -4.63
C TRP A 622 -6.34 18.06 -4.85
N LEU A 623 -7.38 17.78 -5.62
CA LEU A 623 -7.76 16.43 -6.01
C LEU A 623 -7.00 15.97 -7.26
N PRO A 624 -6.73 14.67 -7.45
CA PRO A 624 -7.18 13.54 -6.61
C PRO A 624 -6.28 13.29 -5.39
N GLU A 625 -5.12 13.92 -5.32
CA GLU A 625 -4.09 13.57 -4.36
C GLU A 625 -4.34 14.05 -2.91
N GLY A 626 -4.99 15.19 -2.77
CA GLY A 626 -5.08 15.93 -1.52
C GLY A 626 -3.94 16.90 -1.25
N SER A 627 -3.14 17.23 -2.26
CA SER A 627 -2.08 18.23 -2.16
C SER A 627 -1.93 18.99 -3.48
N ASN A 628 -1.56 20.27 -3.40
CA ASN A 628 -1.13 21.06 -4.53
C ASN A 628 0.39 21.00 -4.76
N ASN A 629 1.10 20.19 -3.97
CA ASN A 629 2.54 19.92 -4.05
C ASN A 629 3.39 21.21 -3.97
N ARG A 630 2.94 22.16 -3.14
CA ARG A 630 3.62 23.43 -2.87
C ARG A 630 3.88 23.63 -1.38
N ILE A 631 4.87 24.47 -1.10
CA ILE A 631 5.27 24.92 0.23
C ILE A 631 4.38 26.07 0.68
N THR A 632 3.85 25.93 1.88
CA THR A 632 3.12 26.96 2.61
C THR A 632 3.76 27.15 3.98
N GLU A 633 3.61 28.31 4.61
CA GLU A 633 3.98 28.46 6.02
C GLU A 633 2.74 28.37 6.89
N VAL A 634 2.63 27.24 7.57
CA VAL A 634 1.60 26.97 8.55
C VAL A 634 2.33 26.63 9.86
N LEU A 635 1.99 27.33 10.94
CA LEU A 635 2.54 27.08 12.28
C LEU A 635 4.04 27.45 12.48
N GLY A 636 4.58 28.39 11.70
CA GLY A 636 5.86 29.05 11.98
C GLY A 636 7.12 28.43 11.36
N GLN A 637 6.96 27.51 10.40
CA GLN A 637 8.04 27.07 9.50
C GLN A 637 7.49 26.71 8.11
N PRO A 638 8.32 26.78 7.05
CA PRO A 638 7.93 26.34 5.70
C PRO A 638 7.79 24.81 5.64
N ILE A 639 6.65 24.33 5.16
CA ILE A 639 6.32 22.90 5.00
C ILE A 639 5.58 22.66 3.70
N GLU A 640 5.68 21.45 3.15
CA GLU A 640 4.86 21.04 2.04
C GLU A 640 3.41 20.86 2.51
N THR A 641 2.47 21.12 1.60
CA THR A 641 1.07 20.77 1.87
C THR A 641 0.93 19.25 1.87
N ALA A 642 0.61 18.66 3.01
CA ALA A 642 0.44 17.22 3.12
C ALA A 642 -0.72 16.69 2.28
N ALA A 643 -0.48 15.60 1.55
CA ALA A 643 -1.52 14.85 0.88
C ALA A 643 -2.55 14.30 1.88
N THR A 644 -3.84 14.34 1.52
CA THR A 644 -4.94 13.81 2.34
C THR A 644 -5.24 12.33 2.05
N ARG A 645 -4.57 11.71 1.06
CA ARG A 645 -4.60 10.25 0.87
C ARG A 645 -3.91 9.52 2.03
N GLY A 646 -4.45 8.37 2.43
CA GLY A 646 -3.88 7.52 3.47
C GLY A 646 -3.95 8.09 4.89
N LEU A 647 -4.77 9.13 5.15
CA LEU A 647 -4.85 9.76 6.48
C LEU A 647 -5.17 8.76 7.60
N PHE A 648 -6.05 7.79 7.33
CA PHE A 648 -6.40 6.72 8.27
C PHE A 648 -5.17 5.94 8.77
N GLN A 649 -4.20 5.68 7.89
CA GLN A 649 -2.96 4.94 8.23
C GLN A 649 -1.95 5.78 9.04
N ARG A 650 -2.16 7.10 9.14
CA ARG A 650 -1.28 8.06 9.82
C ARG A 650 -1.79 8.49 11.18
N GLU A 651 -3.02 8.12 11.55
CA GLU A 651 -3.57 8.49 12.84
C GLU A 651 -2.83 7.78 13.97
N ALA A 652 -2.51 8.54 15.02
CA ALA A 652 -2.06 8.01 16.30
C ALA A 652 -3.23 7.62 17.20
N ARG A 653 -4.46 8.00 16.84
CA ARG A 653 -5.72 7.61 17.47
C ARG A 653 -6.80 7.46 16.42
N ASN A 654 -7.35 6.26 16.29
CA ASN A 654 -8.46 6.00 15.39
C ASN A 654 -9.78 6.42 16.06
N GLU A 655 -10.52 7.35 15.47
CA GLU A 655 -11.80 7.85 15.98
C GLU A 655 -13.00 7.36 15.15
N ILE A 656 -13.84 6.51 15.75
CA ILE A 656 -14.91 5.75 15.06
C ILE A 656 -16.18 6.60 14.77
N GLY A 657 -16.22 7.87 15.16
CA GLY A 657 -17.38 8.72 14.88
C GLY A 657 -17.09 10.21 14.89
N ALA A 658 -18.05 10.99 14.40
CA ALA A 658 -17.95 12.43 14.22
C ALA A 658 -17.55 13.22 15.49
N THR A 659 -18.01 12.79 16.67
CA THR A 659 -17.74 13.43 17.97
C THR A 659 -17.39 12.41 19.05
N THR A 660 -17.36 11.12 18.71
CA THR A 660 -17.11 10.03 19.66
C THR A 660 -15.64 9.67 19.59
N LEU A 661 -14.88 10.10 20.60
CA LEU A 661 -13.51 9.67 20.79
C LEU A 661 -13.51 8.15 21.08
N SER A 662 -13.07 7.32 20.14
CA SER A 662 -12.52 6.01 20.51
C SER A 662 -11.05 6.23 20.84
N GLN A 663 -10.68 6.14 22.11
CA GLN A 663 -9.37 6.61 22.56
C GLN A 663 -8.26 5.56 22.40
N GLN A 664 -8.32 4.73 21.36
CA GLN A 664 -7.24 3.77 21.07
C GLN A 664 -6.02 4.51 20.54
N VAL A 665 -4.91 4.49 21.29
CA VAL A 665 -3.65 5.13 20.88
C VAL A 665 -2.86 4.20 19.95
N THR A 666 -3.00 4.38 18.65
CA THR A 666 -2.29 3.64 17.59
C THR A 666 -0.86 4.12 17.32
N GLY A 667 -0.40 5.24 17.91
CA GLY A 667 0.97 5.77 17.77
C GLY A 667 1.39 6.77 18.87
N GLU A 668 2.70 7.04 19.04
CA GLU A 668 3.18 8.19 19.85
C GLU A 668 2.94 9.51 19.10
N PHE A 669 2.94 9.43 17.77
CA PHE A 669 2.93 10.57 16.87
C PHE A 669 1.90 10.37 15.74
N GLY A 670 1.16 11.43 15.38
CA GLY A 670 0.05 11.42 14.42
C GLY A 670 0.22 12.30 13.17
N LEU A 671 -0.86 12.97 12.74
CA LEU A 671 -1.06 13.50 11.39
C LEU A 671 -0.23 14.72 10.97
N LEU A 672 0.14 15.59 11.92
CA LEU A 672 0.98 16.75 11.62
C LEU A 672 2.44 16.32 11.49
N HIS A 673 3.26 17.13 10.82
CA HIS A 673 4.69 16.85 10.62
C HIS A 673 5.47 16.44 11.89
N PRO A 674 5.32 17.13 13.05
CA PRO A 674 5.93 16.70 14.32
C PRO A 674 5.11 15.66 15.08
N GLY A 675 4.00 15.18 14.52
CA GLY A 675 3.15 14.14 15.08
C GLY A 675 2.20 14.56 16.19
N ASN A 676 2.02 15.86 16.44
CA ASN A 676 1.27 16.35 17.61
C ASN A 676 -0.27 16.36 17.44
N ALA A 677 -0.80 16.17 16.24
CA ALA A 677 -2.24 15.94 16.03
C ALA A 677 -2.53 14.44 15.99
N THR A 678 -3.19 13.92 17.03
CA THR A 678 -3.28 12.46 17.23
C THR A 678 -4.33 11.79 16.35
N SER A 679 -5.38 12.50 15.93
CA SER A 679 -6.45 11.98 15.07
C SER A 679 -6.90 13.02 14.03
N LEU A 680 -7.54 12.55 12.97
CA LEU A 680 -8.14 13.41 11.94
C LEU A 680 -9.22 14.29 12.54
N ASN A 681 -10.02 13.73 13.43
CA ASN A 681 -11.08 14.46 14.10
C ASN A 681 -10.50 15.59 14.97
N SER A 682 -9.52 15.29 15.83
CA SER A 682 -8.88 16.30 16.68
C SER A 682 -8.25 17.42 15.83
N PHE A 683 -7.67 17.09 14.67
CA PHE A 683 -7.14 18.06 13.73
C PHE A 683 -8.24 18.94 13.11
N VAL A 684 -9.30 18.34 12.57
CA VAL A 684 -10.34 19.10 11.85
C VAL A 684 -11.21 19.91 12.81
N PHE A 685 -11.41 19.46 14.05
CA PHE A 685 -12.11 20.23 15.09
C PHE A 685 -11.39 21.52 15.49
N LEU A 686 -10.09 21.68 15.19
CA LEU A 686 -9.41 22.98 15.32
C LEU A 686 -10.08 24.07 14.47
N PHE A 687 -10.79 23.67 13.41
CA PHE A 687 -11.48 24.56 12.50
C PHE A 687 -12.98 24.71 12.83
N ASP A 688 -13.48 24.13 13.92
CA ASP A 688 -14.91 24.16 14.25
C ASP A 688 -15.48 25.57 14.38
N GLY A 689 -14.76 26.43 15.11
CA GLY A 689 -15.11 27.85 15.26
C GLY A 689 -15.08 28.64 13.95
N VAL A 690 -14.44 28.10 12.90
CA VAL A 690 -14.35 28.72 11.58
C VAL A 690 -15.61 28.46 10.75
N PHE A 691 -16.18 27.26 10.85
CA PHE A 691 -17.41 26.89 10.13
C PHE A 691 -18.68 27.45 10.79
N GLY A 692 -18.60 27.80 12.09
CA GLY A 692 -19.70 28.38 12.87
C GLY A 692 -20.85 27.41 13.18
N ASP A 693 -20.78 26.18 12.69
CA ASP A 693 -21.71 25.07 12.94
C ASP A 693 -20.92 23.75 12.97
N PRO A 694 -20.90 23.03 14.11
CA PRO A 694 -20.22 21.75 14.23
C PRO A 694 -20.63 20.69 13.21
N LEU A 695 -21.88 20.72 12.71
CA LEU A 695 -22.31 19.77 11.68
C LEU A 695 -21.55 19.94 10.36
N LYS A 696 -21.08 21.16 10.05
CA LYS A 696 -20.27 21.42 8.86
C LYS A 696 -18.86 20.84 9.00
N THR A 697 -18.28 21.02 10.18
CA THR A 697 -17.00 20.39 10.56
C THR A 697 -17.11 18.88 10.40
N VAL A 698 -18.21 18.28 10.89
CA VAL A 698 -18.50 16.84 10.75
C VAL A 698 -18.58 16.38 9.31
N ASP A 699 -19.24 17.13 8.45
CA ASP A 699 -19.35 16.75 7.04
C ASP A 699 -18.00 16.86 6.31
N VAL A 700 -17.20 17.90 6.58
CA VAL A 700 -15.82 18.01 6.04
C VAL A 700 -14.96 16.84 6.54
N MET A 701 -15.08 16.45 7.81
CA MET A 701 -14.42 15.26 8.32
C MET A 701 -14.87 14.00 7.58
N ARG A 702 -16.19 13.81 7.38
CA ARG A 702 -16.72 12.65 6.68
C ARG A 702 -16.21 12.57 5.24
N PHE A 703 -16.08 13.71 4.58
CA PHE A 703 -15.45 13.80 3.27
C PHE A 703 -13.97 13.39 3.27
N MET A 704 -13.18 13.87 4.25
CA MET A 704 -11.76 13.49 4.37
C MET A 704 -11.58 12.01 4.74
N ARG A 705 -12.54 11.42 5.47
CA ARG A 705 -12.59 9.99 5.79
C ARG A 705 -12.86 9.14 4.54
N GLU A 706 -13.79 9.57 3.69
CA GLU A 706 -14.14 8.87 2.44
C GLU A 706 -13.19 9.18 1.27
N TYR A 707 -12.17 10.02 1.48
CA TYR A 707 -11.28 10.51 0.43
C TYR A 707 -10.64 9.37 -0.37
N ASP A 708 -10.65 9.44 -1.70
CA ASP A 708 -10.11 8.36 -2.54
C ASP A 708 -8.60 8.27 -2.44
N TRP A 709 -8.07 7.06 -2.27
CA TRP A 709 -6.63 6.80 -2.26
C TRP A 709 -6.08 6.32 -3.60
N GLY A 710 -6.94 6.11 -4.59
CA GLY A 710 -6.66 5.68 -5.96
C GLY A 710 -7.16 4.27 -6.24
N THR A 711 -6.99 3.36 -5.27
CA THR A 711 -7.45 1.97 -5.34
C THR A 711 -8.93 1.90 -4.95
N ALA A 712 -9.77 1.33 -5.82
CA ALA A 712 -11.21 1.28 -5.57
C ALA A 712 -11.56 0.44 -4.31
N PRO A 713 -12.52 0.88 -3.48
CA PRO A 713 -12.91 0.22 -2.22
C PRO A 713 -13.48 -1.20 -2.40
N LEU A 714 -13.93 -1.54 -3.62
CA LEU A 714 -14.39 -2.90 -3.92
C LEU A 714 -13.23 -3.89 -4.13
N VAL A 715 -12.04 -3.43 -4.53
CA VAL A 715 -10.87 -4.31 -4.72
C VAL A 715 -10.59 -5.06 -3.42
N GLY A 716 -10.44 -6.38 -3.49
CA GLY A 716 -10.25 -7.22 -2.32
C GLY A 716 -11.53 -7.84 -1.76
N LYS A 717 -12.70 -7.23 -1.97
CA LYS A 717 -13.96 -7.75 -1.44
C LYS A 717 -14.38 -9.03 -2.16
N ALA A 718 -14.89 -9.98 -1.37
CA ALA A 718 -15.40 -11.26 -1.84
C ALA A 718 -16.86 -11.47 -1.40
N PHE A 719 -17.60 -12.28 -2.15
CA PHE A 719 -18.94 -12.73 -1.81
C PHE A 719 -19.08 -14.22 -2.11
N THR A 720 -19.35 -15.02 -1.08
CA THR A 720 -19.60 -16.45 -1.22
C THR A 720 -21.09 -16.72 -1.38
N ILE A 721 -21.43 -17.46 -2.43
CA ILE A 721 -22.79 -17.91 -2.74
C ILE A 721 -22.88 -19.42 -2.52
N ASP A 722 -23.91 -19.83 -1.81
CA ASP A 722 -24.31 -21.21 -1.61
C ASP A 722 -25.84 -21.35 -1.77
N VAL A 723 -26.36 -22.58 -1.65
CA VAL A 723 -27.80 -22.83 -1.82
C VAL A 723 -28.70 -22.09 -0.84
N SER A 724 -28.17 -21.65 0.31
CA SER A 724 -28.94 -20.89 1.31
C SER A 724 -29.17 -19.44 0.88
N ASN A 725 -28.30 -18.88 0.03
CA ASN A 725 -28.31 -17.47 -0.33
C ASN A 725 -28.37 -17.21 -1.86
N VAL A 726 -28.29 -18.23 -2.72
CA VAL A 726 -28.27 -18.07 -4.19
C VAL A 726 -29.45 -17.26 -4.73
N ALA A 727 -30.63 -17.39 -4.11
CA ALA A 727 -31.84 -16.64 -4.47
C ALA A 727 -32.10 -15.42 -3.58
N ALA A 728 -31.18 -15.09 -2.67
CA ALA A 728 -31.36 -14.00 -1.71
C ALA A 728 -31.15 -12.62 -2.37
N PRO A 729 -31.86 -11.57 -1.92
CA PRO A 729 -31.64 -10.20 -2.39
C PRO A 729 -30.20 -9.70 -2.18
N SER A 730 -29.49 -10.20 -1.16
CA SER A 730 -28.08 -9.89 -0.91
C SER A 730 -27.17 -10.35 -2.05
N THR A 731 -27.42 -11.52 -2.63
CA THR A 731 -26.68 -12.04 -3.78
C THR A 731 -26.89 -11.19 -5.02
N ALA A 732 -28.14 -10.78 -5.29
CA ALA A 732 -28.43 -9.87 -6.38
C ALA A 732 -27.73 -8.52 -6.19
N ALA A 733 -27.82 -7.92 -4.99
CA ALA A 733 -27.19 -6.65 -4.68
C ALA A 733 -25.64 -6.70 -4.76
N ALA A 734 -25.02 -7.80 -4.30
CA ALA A 734 -23.60 -8.01 -4.41
C ALA A 734 -23.16 -8.10 -5.88
N LEU A 735 -23.84 -8.92 -6.70
CA LEU A 735 -23.53 -9.03 -8.12
C LEU A 735 -23.77 -7.73 -8.90
N ASP A 736 -24.83 -6.98 -8.57
CA ASP A 736 -25.09 -5.66 -9.17
C ASP A 736 -23.95 -4.68 -8.87
N LEU A 737 -23.47 -4.65 -7.62
CA LEU A 737 -22.33 -3.82 -7.24
C LEU A 737 -21.05 -4.22 -7.98
N PHE A 738 -20.72 -5.52 -8.00
CA PHE A 738 -19.49 -6.03 -8.62
C PHE A 738 -19.50 -5.77 -10.14
N GLU A 739 -20.59 -6.11 -10.82
CA GLU A 739 -20.71 -5.92 -12.26
C GLU A 739 -20.77 -4.42 -12.64
N ASP A 740 -21.38 -3.54 -11.83
CA ASP A 740 -21.37 -2.08 -12.06
C ASP A 740 -19.96 -1.48 -11.93
N GLN A 741 -19.19 -1.87 -10.90
CA GLN A 741 -17.83 -1.38 -10.73
C GLN A 741 -16.88 -1.90 -11.81
N ALA A 742 -17.04 -3.16 -12.25
CA ALA A 742 -16.30 -3.69 -13.39
C ALA A 742 -16.66 -2.96 -14.70
N ALA A 743 -17.94 -2.68 -14.94
CA ALA A 743 -18.41 -1.93 -16.11
C ALA A 743 -17.89 -0.49 -16.20
N ARG A 744 -17.36 0.06 -15.10
CA ARG A 744 -16.72 1.38 -14.97
C ARG A 744 -15.19 1.31 -14.91
N ALA A 745 -14.60 0.12 -15.09
CA ALA A 745 -13.18 -0.12 -14.94
C ALA A 745 -12.62 0.32 -13.55
N ASN A 746 -13.41 0.15 -12.49
CA ASN A 746 -12.96 0.42 -11.12
C ASN A 746 -12.35 -0.81 -10.45
N ALA A 747 -12.82 -2.01 -10.79
CA ALA A 747 -12.30 -3.29 -10.30
C ALA A 747 -12.40 -4.36 -11.40
N GLY A 748 -11.56 -5.39 -11.33
CA GLY A 748 -11.78 -6.65 -12.03
C GLY A 748 -12.74 -7.53 -11.23
N VAL A 749 -13.46 -8.44 -11.89
CA VAL A 749 -14.36 -9.38 -11.19
C VAL A 749 -14.19 -10.79 -11.73
N ALA A 750 -13.94 -11.73 -10.83
CA ALA A 750 -13.81 -13.15 -11.10
C ALA A 750 -14.75 -13.97 -10.21
N ALA A 751 -15.08 -15.18 -10.64
CA ALA A 751 -15.83 -16.15 -9.85
C ALA A 751 -15.20 -17.53 -9.98
N LEU A 752 -15.02 -18.20 -8.84
CA LEU A 752 -14.63 -19.61 -8.76
C LEU A 752 -15.88 -20.41 -8.41
N VAL A 753 -16.26 -21.32 -9.30
CA VAL A 753 -17.43 -22.17 -9.14
C VAL A 753 -16.99 -23.60 -8.86
N ARG A 754 -17.54 -24.18 -7.80
CA ARG A 754 -17.42 -25.58 -7.44
C ARG A 754 -18.81 -26.19 -7.46
N THR A 755 -19.06 -27.17 -8.33
CA THR A 755 -20.34 -27.91 -8.35
C THR A 755 -20.16 -29.34 -8.82
N ASN A 756 -20.77 -30.32 -8.15
CA ASN A 756 -20.84 -31.71 -8.64
C ASN A 756 -19.51 -32.31 -9.15
N GLY A 757 -18.38 -31.97 -8.49
CA GLY A 757 -17.02 -32.38 -8.89
C GLY A 757 -16.35 -31.57 -10.01
N LEU A 758 -17.07 -30.61 -10.62
CA LEU A 758 -16.56 -29.60 -11.53
C LEU A 758 -15.98 -28.41 -10.76
N GLU A 759 -14.83 -27.91 -11.20
CA GLU A 759 -14.27 -26.62 -10.81
C GLU A 759 -14.12 -25.76 -12.06
N LEU A 760 -14.62 -24.53 -11.97
CA LEU A 760 -14.74 -23.61 -13.10
C LEU A 760 -14.32 -22.21 -12.67
N GLY A 761 -13.44 -21.62 -13.44
CA GLY A 761 -13.10 -20.21 -13.36
C GLY A 761 -13.91 -19.37 -14.34
N LEU A 762 -14.52 -18.29 -13.85
CA LEU A 762 -15.22 -17.28 -14.65
C LEU A 762 -14.62 -15.90 -14.38
N TYR A 763 -14.59 -15.03 -15.39
CA TYR A 763 -14.33 -13.60 -15.21
C TYR A 763 -15.37 -12.77 -15.93
N PHE A 764 -15.69 -11.60 -15.39
CA PHE A 764 -16.64 -10.68 -16.00
C PHE A 764 -15.93 -9.88 -17.11
N ASP A 765 -16.26 -10.18 -18.36
CA ASP A 765 -15.62 -9.57 -19.53
C ASP A 765 -16.52 -8.46 -20.09
N VAL A 766 -16.10 -7.22 -19.81
CA VAL A 766 -16.75 -5.99 -20.27
C VAL A 766 -16.46 -5.74 -21.75
N GLY A 767 -15.39 -6.32 -22.31
CA GLY A 767 -14.88 -6.08 -23.66
C GLY A 767 -15.82 -6.51 -24.79
N GLU A 768 -16.71 -7.46 -24.55
CA GLU A 768 -17.66 -7.99 -25.54
C GLU A 768 -19.10 -7.44 -25.40
N ARG A 769 -19.88 -7.47 -26.48
CA ARG A 769 -21.23 -6.85 -26.50
C ARG A 769 -22.12 -7.47 -25.41
N ASN A 770 -22.50 -6.64 -24.44
CA ASN A 770 -23.39 -6.93 -23.29
C ASN A 770 -22.76 -7.54 -22.02
N GLY A 771 -21.46 -7.38 -21.75
CA GLY A 771 -20.86 -7.60 -20.41
C GLY A 771 -21.28 -8.90 -19.71
N ARG A 772 -20.61 -10.01 -20.02
CA ARG A 772 -21.00 -11.36 -19.57
C ARG A 772 -19.85 -12.06 -18.87
N TRP A 773 -20.17 -13.12 -18.15
CA TRP A 773 -19.18 -14.00 -17.54
C TRP A 773 -18.57 -14.92 -18.61
N ARG A 774 -17.25 -14.92 -18.71
CA ARG A 774 -16.49 -15.74 -19.63
C ARG A 774 -15.81 -16.88 -18.88
N GLN A 775 -15.98 -18.09 -19.39
CA GLN A 775 -15.29 -19.26 -18.85
C GLN A 775 -13.81 -19.26 -19.29
N VAL A 776 -12.91 -19.34 -18.31
CA VAL A 776 -11.47 -19.39 -18.54
C VAL A 776 -11.09 -20.57 -19.45
N GLY A 777 -10.11 -20.34 -20.32
CA GLY A 777 -9.62 -21.34 -21.28
C GLY A 777 -10.59 -21.67 -22.43
N THR A 778 -11.75 -21.01 -22.51
CA THR A 778 -12.75 -21.27 -23.54
C THR A 778 -13.29 -19.98 -24.19
N ASN A 779 -14.06 -20.15 -25.27
CA ASN A 779 -14.85 -19.09 -25.87
C ASN A 779 -16.32 -19.11 -25.40
N ARG A 780 -16.61 -19.82 -24.30
CA ARG A 780 -17.96 -19.96 -23.77
C ARG A 780 -18.30 -18.78 -22.86
N TRP A 781 -19.50 -18.25 -23.11
CA TRP A 781 -20.14 -17.21 -22.31
C TRP A 781 -21.24 -17.81 -21.47
N ILE A 782 -21.37 -17.33 -20.24
CA ILE A 782 -22.41 -17.69 -19.29
C ILE A 782 -23.03 -16.38 -18.79
N ASP A 783 -24.36 -16.33 -18.71
CA ASP A 783 -25.04 -15.19 -18.08
C ASP A 783 -25.18 -15.41 -16.57
N ARG A 784 -25.56 -14.36 -15.84
CA ARG A 784 -25.68 -14.39 -14.39
C ARG A 784 -26.61 -15.50 -13.90
N ASN A 785 -27.77 -15.68 -14.54
CA ASN A 785 -28.74 -16.71 -14.14
C ASN A 785 -28.19 -18.12 -14.34
N ALA A 786 -27.51 -18.34 -15.47
CA ALA A 786 -26.87 -19.62 -15.75
C ALA A 786 -25.69 -19.90 -14.81
N MET A 787 -24.95 -18.87 -14.36
CA MET A 787 -23.92 -19.01 -13.34
C MET A 787 -24.53 -19.40 -11.98
N LEU A 788 -25.56 -18.68 -11.53
CA LEU A 788 -26.23 -18.96 -10.25
C LEU A 788 -26.89 -20.34 -10.23
N ALA A 789 -27.42 -20.79 -11.37
CA ALA A 789 -28.01 -22.13 -11.51
C ALA A 789 -26.98 -23.28 -11.38
N LEU A 790 -25.67 -22.99 -11.35
CA LEU A 790 -24.64 -23.98 -11.04
C LEU A 790 -24.54 -24.30 -9.54
N CYS A 791 -25.21 -23.53 -8.68
CA CYS A 791 -25.26 -23.78 -7.25
C CYS A 791 -26.63 -24.36 -6.89
N ASP A 792 -26.75 -25.68 -6.94
CA ASP A 792 -28.01 -26.41 -6.71
C ASP A 792 -27.94 -27.47 -5.59
N ASP A 793 -26.74 -27.77 -5.07
CA ASP A 793 -26.50 -28.68 -3.95
C ASP A 793 -25.78 -28.02 -2.75
N ASP A 794 -25.91 -28.59 -1.55
CA ASP A 794 -25.33 -28.09 -0.30
C ASP A 794 -23.79 -28.00 -0.35
N ASP A 795 -23.14 -28.78 -1.21
CA ASP A 795 -21.68 -28.77 -1.42
C ASP A 795 -21.20 -27.73 -2.45
N ASP A 796 -22.13 -27.13 -3.20
CA ASP A 796 -21.82 -26.21 -4.28
C ASP A 796 -21.45 -24.82 -3.75
N ARG A 797 -20.44 -24.20 -4.34
CA ARG A 797 -19.94 -22.88 -3.96
C ARG A 797 -19.68 -22.03 -5.18
N ILE A 798 -20.06 -20.76 -5.12
CA ILE A 798 -19.57 -19.75 -6.04
C ILE A 798 -18.93 -18.65 -5.20
N VAL A 799 -17.60 -18.50 -5.29
CA VAL A 799 -16.88 -17.41 -4.65
C VAL A 799 -16.60 -16.35 -5.68
N VAL A 800 -17.27 -15.20 -5.54
CA VAL A 800 -17.05 -14.02 -6.38
C VAL A 800 -16.02 -13.14 -5.72
N GLN A 801 -14.98 -12.74 -6.44
CA GLN A 801 -13.87 -11.93 -5.96
C GLN A 801 -13.72 -10.69 -6.85
N ALA A 802 -13.71 -9.51 -6.22
CA ALA A 802 -13.26 -8.30 -6.87
C ALA A 802 -11.73 -8.22 -6.79
N THR A 803 -11.09 -8.06 -7.93
CA THR A 803 -9.63 -8.00 -8.09
C THR A 803 -9.21 -6.59 -8.48
N GLU A 804 -7.91 -6.34 -8.47
CA GLU A 804 -7.35 -5.25 -9.25
C GLU A 804 -7.78 -5.40 -10.71
N VAL A 805 -8.04 -4.27 -11.40
CA VAL A 805 -8.50 -4.31 -12.80
C VAL A 805 -7.40 -4.96 -13.65
N GLY A 806 -7.78 -5.94 -14.48
CA GLY A 806 -6.87 -6.72 -15.31
C GLY A 806 -6.45 -8.05 -14.68
N ALA A 807 -6.48 -8.17 -13.36
CA ALA A 807 -6.07 -9.40 -12.65
C ALA A 807 -7.16 -10.48 -12.60
N GLU A 808 -8.41 -10.16 -12.95
CA GLU A 808 -9.57 -11.07 -12.82
C GLU A 808 -9.40 -12.35 -13.64
N ARG A 809 -8.76 -12.24 -14.81
CA ARG A 809 -8.51 -13.38 -15.71
C ARG A 809 -7.49 -14.34 -15.11
N ARG A 810 -6.44 -13.80 -14.49
CA ARG A 810 -5.40 -14.56 -13.80
C ARG A 810 -5.97 -15.26 -12.57
N TYR A 811 -6.76 -14.52 -11.78
CA TYR A 811 -7.42 -15.03 -10.60
C TYR A 811 -8.35 -16.21 -10.92
N ALA A 812 -9.17 -16.06 -11.97
CA ALA A 812 -10.09 -17.10 -12.41
C ALA A 812 -9.40 -18.33 -12.99
N ASP A 813 -8.13 -18.24 -13.43
CA ASP A 813 -7.41 -19.37 -14.02
C ASP A 813 -6.85 -20.30 -12.93
N PRO A 814 -7.21 -21.60 -12.90
CA PRO A 814 -6.67 -22.55 -11.94
C PRO A 814 -5.13 -22.64 -11.99
N SER A 815 -4.53 -22.45 -13.17
CA SER A 815 -3.07 -22.46 -13.34
C SER A 815 -2.38 -21.17 -12.87
N GLY A 816 -3.14 -20.09 -12.65
CA GLY A 816 -2.59 -18.76 -12.41
C GLY A 816 -2.00 -18.10 -13.66
N ALA A 817 -2.06 -18.71 -14.85
CA ALA A 817 -1.51 -18.13 -16.07
C ALA A 817 -2.59 -17.95 -17.14
N ALA A 818 -3.27 -16.80 -17.14
CA ALA A 818 -4.35 -16.54 -18.08
C ALA A 818 -3.88 -16.56 -19.55
N PRO A 819 -4.59 -17.20 -20.50
CA PRO A 819 -4.16 -17.25 -21.89
C PRO A 819 -3.97 -15.86 -22.52
N THR A 820 -2.90 -15.63 -23.27
CA THR A 820 -2.71 -14.36 -23.99
C THR A 820 -3.83 -14.15 -25.02
N LEU A 821 -4.44 -12.97 -25.02
CA LEU A 821 -5.41 -12.60 -26.07
C LEU A 821 -4.65 -12.29 -27.35
N THR A 822 -4.94 -13.02 -28.43
CA THR A 822 -4.32 -12.79 -29.75
C THR A 822 -5.29 -12.08 -30.70
N GLY A 823 -4.74 -11.33 -31.66
CA GLY A 823 -5.53 -10.66 -32.70
C GLY A 823 -4.75 -9.51 -33.37
N PRO A 824 -5.35 -8.82 -34.35
CA PRO A 824 -4.74 -7.67 -35.01
C PRO A 824 -4.43 -6.53 -34.04
N ASN A 825 -3.44 -5.70 -34.37
CA ASN A 825 -3.12 -4.50 -33.59
C ASN A 825 -4.32 -3.55 -33.49
N PRO A 826 -4.44 -2.77 -32.39
CA PRO A 826 -5.43 -1.71 -32.29
C PRO A 826 -5.37 -0.75 -33.49
N SER A 827 -6.53 -0.32 -33.97
CA SER A 827 -6.64 0.59 -35.11
C SER A 827 -7.85 1.52 -34.96
N ASP A 828 -7.93 2.57 -35.80
CA ASP A 828 -9.06 3.51 -35.81
C ASP A 828 -9.28 4.17 -34.43
N LEU A 829 -8.17 4.55 -33.80
CA LEU A 829 -8.12 5.10 -32.45
C LEU A 829 -8.61 6.55 -32.44
N THR A 830 -9.54 6.87 -31.55
CA THR A 830 -10.00 8.23 -31.27
C THR A 830 -9.93 8.51 -29.78
N LEU A 831 -9.40 9.69 -29.42
CA LEU A 831 -9.54 10.21 -28.06
C LEU A 831 -10.99 10.61 -27.85
N GLU A 832 -11.57 10.16 -26.74
CA GLU A 832 -12.95 10.42 -26.39
C GLU A 832 -13.04 11.50 -25.30
N PRO A 833 -14.16 12.25 -25.20
CA PRO A 833 -14.32 13.26 -24.15
C PRO A 833 -14.16 12.67 -22.76
N MET A 834 -13.12 13.11 -22.04
CA MET A 834 -12.83 12.71 -20.65
C MET A 834 -14.02 13.01 -19.75
N ARG A 835 -14.33 12.11 -18.81
CA ARG A 835 -15.42 12.28 -17.84
C ARG A 835 -14.85 12.59 -16.45
N PRO A 836 -15.54 13.44 -15.66
CA PRO A 836 -15.29 13.50 -14.23
C PRO A 836 -15.32 12.09 -13.65
N SER A 837 -14.35 11.81 -12.79
CA SER A 837 -14.34 10.59 -11.97
C SER A 837 -15.71 10.32 -11.36
N THR A 838 -16.09 9.04 -11.23
CA THR A 838 -17.38 8.64 -10.67
C THR A 838 -17.62 9.15 -9.26
N GLN A 839 -16.54 9.46 -8.52
CA GLN A 839 -16.56 10.02 -7.18
C GLN A 839 -16.92 11.51 -7.15
N TRP A 840 -16.54 12.27 -8.19
CA TRP A 840 -16.46 13.74 -8.15
C TRP A 840 -17.36 14.42 -9.18
N ARG A 841 -18.38 13.71 -9.68
CA ARG A 841 -19.23 14.18 -10.78
C ARG A 841 -19.96 15.49 -10.50
N GLU A 842 -20.02 15.92 -9.24
CA GLU A 842 -20.82 17.05 -8.77
C GLU A 842 -20.01 18.21 -8.16
N VAL A 843 -18.70 18.29 -8.42
CA VAL A 843 -17.89 19.45 -7.97
C VAL A 843 -18.54 20.76 -8.45
N PRO A 844 -18.80 21.74 -7.55
CA PRO A 844 -19.45 22.99 -7.90
C PRO A 844 -18.77 23.70 -9.07
N ARG A 845 -19.59 24.31 -9.96
CA ARG A 845 -19.11 25.37 -10.86
C ARG A 845 -18.71 26.55 -9.97
N LEU A 846 -17.45 26.59 -9.58
CA LEU A 846 -16.85 27.65 -8.80
C LEU A 846 -16.71 28.91 -9.68
N THR A 847 -17.83 29.59 -9.95
CA THR A 847 -17.93 30.77 -10.81
C THR A 847 -17.62 32.07 -10.09
N LYS A 848 -17.35 32.05 -8.77
CA LYS A 848 -17.44 33.27 -7.95
C LYS A 848 -16.27 34.25 -8.05
N ASN A 849 -15.13 33.91 -8.65
CA ASN A 849 -13.92 34.73 -8.48
C ASN A 849 -13.26 35.23 -9.78
N TRP A 850 -13.94 35.17 -10.94
CA TRP A 850 -13.47 35.88 -12.14
C TRP A 850 -14.64 36.54 -12.86
N VAL A 851 -14.59 37.88 -13.00
CA VAL A 851 -15.61 38.67 -13.69
C VAL A 851 -15.05 39.13 -15.05
N PRO A 852 -15.57 38.60 -16.18
CA PRO A 852 -15.13 39.05 -17.49
C PRO A 852 -15.51 40.52 -17.73
N GLY A 853 -14.56 41.36 -18.16
CA GLY A 853 -14.82 42.71 -18.69
C GLY A 853 -14.56 43.90 -17.77
N THR A 854 -13.94 43.72 -16.60
CA THR A 854 -13.72 44.80 -15.61
C THR A 854 -12.30 45.40 -15.57
N GLY A 855 -11.42 45.04 -16.51
CA GLY A 855 -10.06 45.59 -16.64
C GLY A 855 -8.95 44.58 -16.29
N PRO A 856 -7.67 44.94 -16.48
CA PRO A 856 -6.55 44.10 -16.12
C PRO A 856 -6.38 44.14 -14.59
N ASN A 857 -6.40 42.99 -13.92
CA ASN A 857 -6.53 42.77 -12.45
C ASN A 857 -8.02 42.68 -12.05
N GLU A 858 -8.54 41.67 -11.35
CA GLU A 858 -7.99 40.77 -10.34
C GLU A 858 -8.84 39.48 -10.31
N PHE A 859 -8.22 38.32 -10.08
CA PHE A 859 -8.89 37.31 -9.24
C PHE A 859 -9.20 38.01 -7.91
N ASP A 860 -10.47 38.32 -7.62
CA ASP A 860 -10.86 39.01 -6.39
C ASP A 860 -10.76 38.03 -5.22
N TRP A 861 -9.52 37.85 -4.78
CA TRP A 861 -9.20 37.18 -3.55
C TRP A 861 -9.72 38.02 -2.40
N ALA A 862 -10.90 37.67 -1.89
CA ALA A 862 -11.51 38.30 -0.71
C ALA A 862 -10.76 37.98 0.62
N GLY A 863 -9.54 37.46 0.52
CA GLY A 863 -8.65 37.16 1.65
C GLY A 863 -7.64 38.27 1.90
N ASN A 864 -7.15 38.38 3.14
CA ASN A 864 -6.25 39.45 3.57
C ASN A 864 -4.77 39.22 3.17
N GLY A 865 -4.48 38.32 2.23
CA GLY A 865 -3.13 37.86 1.88
C GLY A 865 -2.85 37.82 0.37
N PRO A 866 -1.63 37.43 -0.08
CA PRO A 866 -1.33 37.28 -1.50
C PRO A 866 -2.17 36.16 -2.14
N ASN A 867 -2.52 36.34 -3.42
CA ASN A 867 -3.27 35.35 -4.21
C ASN A 867 -2.58 33.97 -4.18
N PRO A 868 -3.30 32.87 -3.88
CA PRO A 868 -2.76 31.52 -4.05
C PRO A 868 -2.27 31.30 -5.48
N LYS A 869 -0.98 31.03 -5.61
CA LYS A 869 -0.30 30.93 -6.90
C LYS A 869 -0.81 29.74 -7.74
N SER A 870 -1.14 28.66 -7.05
CA SER A 870 -1.64 27.42 -7.64
C SER A 870 -2.98 27.65 -8.41
N ILE A 871 -3.90 28.42 -7.82
CA ILE A 871 -5.20 28.76 -8.42
C ILE A 871 -5.06 29.72 -9.58
N ARG A 872 -4.12 30.66 -9.44
CA ARG A 872 -3.76 31.61 -10.49
C ARG A 872 -3.37 30.88 -11.78
N THR A 873 -2.49 29.88 -11.69
CA THR A 873 -2.09 29.06 -12.85
C THR A 873 -3.30 28.38 -13.51
N ILE A 874 -4.17 27.74 -12.73
CA ILE A 874 -5.39 27.08 -13.27
C ILE A 874 -6.24 28.08 -14.07
N ARG A 875 -6.43 29.30 -13.56
CA ARG A 875 -7.23 30.33 -14.23
C ARG A 875 -6.60 30.84 -15.52
N ILE A 876 -5.28 31.00 -15.54
CA ILE A 876 -4.54 31.36 -16.76
C ILE A 876 -4.77 30.32 -17.85
N TYR A 877 -4.63 29.02 -17.52
CA TYR A 877 -4.84 27.95 -18.50
C TYR A 877 -6.28 27.87 -19.00
N GLN A 878 -7.27 27.99 -18.10
CA GLN A 878 -8.67 28.02 -18.51
C GLN A 878 -9.00 29.21 -19.41
N HIS A 879 -8.44 30.38 -19.13
CA HIS A 879 -8.64 31.56 -19.96
C HIS A 879 -8.11 31.31 -21.38
N ALA A 880 -6.90 30.78 -21.51
CA ALA A 880 -6.30 30.45 -22.80
C ALA A 880 -7.17 29.49 -23.63
N LEU A 881 -7.80 28.50 -22.98
CA LEU A 881 -8.66 27.51 -23.62
C LEU A 881 -10.08 28.02 -23.99
N ILE A 882 -10.58 29.07 -23.31
CA ILE A 882 -11.93 29.63 -23.55
C ILE A 882 -11.91 30.75 -24.60
N ASP A 883 -10.93 31.66 -24.52
CA ASP A 883 -10.91 32.92 -25.28
C ASP A 883 -10.69 32.71 -26.80
N LYS A 884 -10.05 31.59 -27.19
CA LYS A 884 -9.76 31.23 -28.59
C LYS A 884 -10.87 30.45 -29.31
N ALA A 885 -12.11 30.58 -28.81
CA ALA A 885 -13.28 29.71 -29.02
C ALA A 885 -13.30 28.52 -28.05
N PRO A 886 -14.47 28.08 -27.54
CA PRO A 886 -14.56 26.95 -26.63
C PRO A 886 -13.96 25.67 -27.23
N GLN A 887 -12.69 25.41 -26.94
CA GLN A 887 -12.00 24.20 -27.37
C GLN A 887 -12.25 23.10 -26.35
N PHE A 888 -12.31 21.85 -26.82
CA PHE A 888 -12.41 20.65 -25.97
C PHE A 888 -13.57 20.63 -24.95
N GLY A 889 -14.63 21.43 -25.18
CA GLY A 889 -15.81 21.49 -24.32
C GLY A 889 -15.67 22.35 -23.06
N LEU A 890 -14.60 23.16 -22.95
CA LEU A 890 -14.48 24.17 -21.88
C LEU A 890 -15.09 25.50 -22.35
N THR A 891 -16.24 25.88 -21.78
CA THR A 891 -17.01 27.06 -22.19
C THR A 891 -17.07 28.17 -21.14
N ALA A 892 -16.58 27.92 -19.93
CA ALA A 892 -16.59 28.85 -18.80
C ALA A 892 -15.56 28.43 -17.74
N PHE A 893 -15.11 29.38 -16.94
CA PHE A 893 -14.28 29.12 -15.76
C PHE A 893 -15.05 28.28 -14.75
N ARG A 894 -14.37 27.29 -14.18
CA ARG A 894 -14.90 26.40 -13.16
C ARG A 894 -13.76 25.74 -12.40
N HIS A 895 -14.04 25.11 -11.28
CA HIS A 895 -13.16 24.04 -10.83
C HIS A 895 -13.61 22.77 -11.52
N GLU A 896 -12.66 21.93 -11.89
CA GLU A 896 -12.96 20.65 -12.49
C GLU A 896 -12.55 19.54 -11.54
N ALA A 897 -13.28 18.45 -11.60
CA ALA A 897 -12.87 17.21 -10.97
C ALA A 897 -11.73 16.57 -11.79
N PRO A 898 -10.89 15.75 -11.14
CA PRO A 898 -9.99 14.84 -11.84
C PRO A 898 -10.73 13.98 -12.87
N ARG A 899 -10.02 13.59 -13.93
CA ARG A 899 -10.59 12.82 -15.03
C ARG A 899 -9.66 11.72 -15.51
N ARG A 900 -10.26 10.66 -16.03
CA ARG A 900 -9.57 9.55 -16.69
C ARG A 900 -9.40 9.83 -18.18
N PHE A 901 -8.28 9.38 -18.75
CA PHE A 901 -8.12 9.37 -20.21
C PHE A 901 -9.03 8.31 -20.81
N ARG A 902 -9.58 8.62 -21.99
CA ARG A 902 -10.57 7.77 -22.66
C ARG A 902 -10.24 7.63 -24.14
N ILE A 903 -10.31 6.42 -24.65
CA ILE A 903 -10.03 6.11 -26.05
C ILE A 903 -11.05 5.12 -26.59
N ALA A 904 -11.45 5.29 -27.84
CA ALA A 904 -12.23 4.31 -28.57
C ALA A 904 -11.46 3.84 -29.80
N GLY A 905 -11.67 2.60 -30.20
CA GLY A 905 -10.99 2.04 -31.35
C GLY A 905 -11.45 0.64 -31.69
N ARG A 906 -10.84 0.07 -32.72
CA ARG A 906 -11.01 -1.32 -33.12
C ARG A 906 -9.88 -2.14 -32.53
N ASP A 907 -10.19 -3.39 -32.16
CA ASP A 907 -9.18 -4.38 -31.77
C ASP A 907 -8.35 -4.02 -30.53
N ILE A 908 -8.81 -3.07 -29.70
CA ILE A 908 -8.29 -2.87 -28.34
C ILE A 908 -8.71 -4.07 -27.50
N ARG A 909 -7.78 -4.63 -26.71
CA ARG A 909 -7.98 -5.83 -25.88
C ARG A 909 -7.36 -5.63 -24.50
N HIS A 910 -7.75 -6.46 -23.54
CA HIS A 910 -7.11 -6.48 -22.21
C HIS A 910 -5.58 -6.64 -22.35
N GLY A 911 -4.83 -5.84 -21.58
CA GLY A 911 -3.37 -5.71 -21.69
C GLY A 911 -2.89 -4.64 -22.67
N ALA A 912 -3.80 -3.87 -23.29
CA ALA A 912 -3.42 -2.69 -24.08
C ALA A 912 -2.96 -1.53 -23.17
N PHE A 913 -1.97 -0.77 -23.64
CA PHE A 913 -1.49 0.43 -22.97
C PHE A 913 -1.84 1.68 -23.80
N LEU A 914 -2.21 2.75 -23.11
CA LEU A 914 -2.20 4.11 -23.63
C LEU A 914 -0.82 4.70 -23.39
N ILE A 915 -0.15 5.09 -24.48
CA ILE A 915 1.09 5.85 -24.44
C ILE A 915 0.78 7.26 -24.91
N LEU A 916 0.98 8.25 -24.05
CA LEU A 916 0.84 9.67 -24.41
C LEU A 916 2.21 10.28 -24.68
N THR A 917 2.34 10.91 -25.85
CA THR A 917 3.52 11.66 -26.26
C THR A 917 3.19 13.12 -26.53
N ILE A 918 4.17 14.00 -26.31
CA ILE A 918 4.16 15.40 -26.74
C ILE A 918 5.40 15.71 -27.58
N ALA A 919 5.42 16.88 -28.21
CA ALA A 919 6.60 17.40 -28.86
C ALA A 919 7.77 17.53 -27.88
N ALA A 920 8.99 17.19 -28.31
CA ALA A 920 10.21 17.43 -27.54
C ALA A 920 10.65 18.91 -27.57
N ASP A 921 10.08 19.71 -28.47
CA ASP A 921 10.33 21.14 -28.59
C ASP A 921 9.10 21.89 -29.13
N ALA A 922 9.10 23.22 -28.98
CA ALA A 922 8.02 24.10 -29.40
C ALA A 922 7.86 24.27 -30.92
N THR A 923 8.67 23.59 -31.74
CA THR A 923 8.75 23.84 -33.19
C THR A 923 8.40 22.63 -34.06
N THR A 924 8.28 21.46 -33.46
CA THR A 924 7.98 20.21 -34.16
C THR A 924 6.46 20.08 -34.39
N PRO A 925 5.99 19.99 -35.65
CA PRO A 925 4.58 19.76 -35.94
C PRO A 925 4.19 18.28 -35.77
N PRO A 926 2.94 17.97 -35.39
CA PRO A 926 2.46 16.59 -35.26
C PRO A 926 2.40 15.84 -36.62
N PRO A 927 2.44 14.49 -36.64
CA PRO A 927 2.29 13.58 -35.50
C PRO A 927 3.60 13.30 -34.74
N TYR A 928 3.50 13.17 -33.41
CA TYR A 928 4.60 12.82 -32.51
C TYR A 928 4.68 11.30 -32.34
N VAL A 929 5.64 10.65 -32.98
CA VAL A 929 5.74 9.18 -32.94
C VAL A 929 6.74 8.76 -31.86
N PRO A 930 6.37 7.86 -30.92
CA PRO A 930 7.32 7.35 -29.94
C PRO A 930 8.62 6.85 -30.61
N GLY A 931 9.76 7.38 -30.17
CA GLY A 931 11.08 6.97 -30.65
C GLY A 931 11.58 7.66 -31.94
N ASP A 932 10.86 8.65 -32.49
CA ASP A 932 11.33 9.45 -33.64
C ASP A 932 12.36 10.54 -33.28
N GLY A 933 12.65 10.72 -31.98
CA GLY A 933 13.57 11.73 -31.46
C GLY A 933 12.99 13.15 -31.36
N HIS A 934 11.74 13.33 -31.80
CA HIS A 934 10.98 14.58 -31.78
C HIS A 934 9.77 14.54 -30.85
N ALA A 935 9.45 13.35 -30.32
CA ALA A 935 8.41 13.11 -29.34
C ALA A 935 8.98 12.67 -27.99
N VAL A 936 8.38 13.14 -26.91
CA VAL A 936 8.66 12.64 -25.56
C VAL A 936 7.45 11.92 -25.00
N GLN A 937 7.66 10.71 -24.51
CA GLN A 937 6.66 9.97 -23.75
C GLN A 937 6.47 10.61 -22.37
N ILE A 938 5.22 10.86 -22.00
CA ILE A 938 4.85 11.47 -20.72
C ILE A 938 4.33 10.42 -19.75
N VAL A 939 3.44 9.55 -20.25
CA VAL A 939 2.81 8.51 -19.45
C VAL A 939 2.54 7.29 -20.32
N ALA A 940 2.75 6.11 -19.73
CA ALA A 940 2.35 4.84 -20.26
C ALA A 940 1.50 4.13 -19.20
N THR A 941 0.25 3.81 -19.52
CA THR A 941 -0.71 3.27 -18.56
C THR A 941 -1.64 2.25 -19.21
N GLU A 942 -2.10 1.26 -18.45
CA GLU A 942 -3.03 0.25 -18.93
C GLU A 942 -4.40 0.85 -19.28
N LEU A 943 -5.05 0.25 -20.29
CA LEU A 943 -6.40 0.58 -20.72
C LEU A 943 -7.36 -0.55 -20.37
N PHE A 944 -8.51 -0.15 -19.84
CA PHE A 944 -9.55 -1.07 -19.39
C PHE A 944 -10.87 -0.78 -20.08
N PRO A 945 -11.63 -1.81 -20.49
CA PRO A 945 -12.88 -1.61 -21.21
C PRO A 945 -13.98 -1.09 -20.28
N THR A 946 -14.84 -0.21 -20.79
CA THR A 946 -16.07 0.20 -20.10
C THR A 946 -17.31 -0.32 -20.82
N SER A 947 -18.46 -0.21 -20.14
CA SER A 947 -19.78 -0.46 -20.75
C SER A 947 -20.21 0.63 -21.74
N GLU A 948 -19.47 1.72 -21.86
CA GLU A 948 -19.81 2.83 -22.76
C GLU A 948 -19.35 2.58 -24.19
N PHE A 949 -20.12 3.13 -25.14
CA PHE A 949 -19.84 3.09 -26.56
C PHE A 949 -19.95 4.48 -27.17
N THR A 950 -19.13 4.74 -28.18
CA THR A 950 -19.28 5.90 -29.06
C THR A 950 -20.57 5.80 -29.88
N ALA A 951 -21.00 6.91 -30.48
CA ALA A 951 -22.21 6.94 -31.31
C ALA A 951 -22.13 5.98 -32.54
N ASP A 952 -20.92 5.69 -33.03
CA ASP A 952 -20.66 4.74 -34.11
C ASP A 952 -20.43 3.29 -33.62
N GLY A 953 -20.60 3.03 -32.32
CA GLY A 953 -20.62 1.69 -31.74
C GLY A 953 -19.25 1.09 -31.42
N ARG A 954 -18.18 1.90 -31.35
CA ARG A 954 -16.87 1.49 -30.83
C ARG A 954 -16.89 1.60 -29.30
N ARG A 955 -16.26 0.65 -28.61
CA ARG A 955 -16.22 0.63 -27.14
C ARG A 955 -15.27 1.72 -26.63
N ILE A 956 -15.62 2.34 -25.52
CA ILE A 956 -14.74 3.26 -24.81
C ILE A 956 -13.92 2.49 -23.77
N TRP A 957 -12.61 2.72 -23.81
CA TRP A 957 -11.61 2.23 -22.88
C TRP A 957 -11.07 3.38 -22.06
N GLU A 958 -10.80 3.15 -20.78
CA GLU A 958 -10.37 4.17 -19.83
C GLU A 958 -9.12 3.73 -19.07
N THR A 959 -8.32 4.70 -18.65
CA THR A 959 -7.24 4.49 -17.68
C THR A 959 -7.84 4.35 -16.28
N THR A 960 -7.24 3.58 -15.39
CA THR A 960 -7.58 3.64 -13.94
C THR A 960 -7.16 4.97 -13.32
N LEU A 961 -6.24 5.67 -13.98
CA LEU A 961 -5.59 6.88 -13.51
C LEU A 961 -6.44 8.11 -13.69
N GLU A 962 -6.44 8.95 -12.66
CA GLU A 962 -7.08 10.24 -12.69
C GLU A 962 -6.01 11.32 -12.79
N ALA A 963 -6.07 12.12 -13.86
CA ALA A 963 -5.19 13.26 -14.00
C ALA A 963 -5.82 14.47 -13.27
N ASP A 964 -4.99 15.21 -12.55
CA ASP A 964 -5.37 16.53 -12.02
C ASP A 964 -5.75 17.48 -13.20
N PRO A 965 -6.78 18.33 -13.05
CA PRO A 965 -7.20 19.25 -14.11
C PRO A 965 -6.10 20.19 -14.61
N LEU A 966 -5.17 20.64 -13.77
CA LEU A 966 -4.05 21.49 -14.18
C LEU A 966 -3.18 20.76 -15.20
N VAL A 967 -2.87 19.48 -14.96
CA VAL A 967 -2.12 18.63 -15.87
C VAL A 967 -2.87 18.47 -17.18
N GLN A 968 -4.18 18.25 -17.13
CA GLN A 968 -5.01 18.15 -18.34
C GLN A 968 -4.99 19.43 -19.16
N TYR A 969 -5.19 20.59 -18.54
CA TYR A 969 -5.16 21.87 -19.27
C TYR A 969 -3.78 22.15 -19.87
N LEU A 970 -2.71 21.82 -19.14
CA LEU A 970 -1.35 21.92 -19.64
C LEU A 970 -1.14 21.06 -20.90
N LEU A 971 -1.61 19.81 -20.91
CA LEU A 971 -1.55 18.94 -22.09
C LEU A 971 -2.39 19.50 -23.26
N MET A 972 -3.58 20.04 -22.97
CA MET A 972 -4.46 20.64 -23.98
C MET A 972 -3.89 21.92 -24.61
N LEU A 973 -2.97 22.59 -23.91
CA LEU A 973 -2.21 23.75 -24.40
C LEU A 973 -0.93 23.37 -25.15
N GLY A 974 -0.71 22.08 -25.46
CA GLY A 974 0.47 21.60 -26.18
C GLY A 974 1.60 21.08 -25.27
N GLY A 975 1.38 21.00 -23.96
CA GLY A 975 2.32 20.45 -22.99
C GLY A 975 3.36 21.46 -22.46
N PRO A 976 4.31 21.00 -21.62
CA PRO A 976 5.29 21.87 -20.96
C PRO A 976 6.23 22.60 -21.92
N PHE A 977 6.45 22.06 -23.11
CA PHE A 977 7.32 22.69 -24.11
C PHE A 977 6.60 23.74 -24.96
N ALA A 978 5.26 23.85 -24.85
CA ALA A 978 4.53 24.92 -25.50
C ALA A 978 4.92 26.29 -24.89
N PRO A 979 4.95 27.37 -25.70
CA PRO A 979 5.30 28.71 -25.23
C PRO A 979 4.51 29.11 -23.98
N ASP A 980 5.21 29.72 -23.01
CA ASP A 980 4.66 30.29 -21.77
C ASP A 980 3.88 29.34 -20.83
N THR A 981 3.69 28.06 -21.19
CA THR A 981 3.02 27.05 -20.35
C THR A 981 3.78 26.78 -19.04
N VAL A 982 5.07 26.45 -19.12
CA VAL A 982 5.92 26.26 -17.93
C VAL A 982 6.11 27.57 -17.16
N ALA A 983 6.20 28.70 -17.86
CA ALA A 983 6.32 30.00 -17.20
C ALA A 983 5.07 30.33 -16.37
N ALA A 984 3.87 30.00 -16.84
CA ALA A 984 2.62 30.17 -16.11
C ALA A 984 2.52 29.20 -14.92
N PHE A 985 3.02 27.96 -15.07
CA PHE A 985 3.13 27.00 -13.97
C PHE A 985 4.02 27.54 -12.84
N PHE A 986 5.14 28.16 -13.20
CA PHE A 986 6.08 28.79 -12.29
C PHE A 986 5.75 30.25 -11.93
N ASP A 987 4.53 30.71 -12.25
CA ASP A 987 4.03 32.04 -11.89
C ASP A 987 4.81 33.23 -12.48
N ASN A 988 5.61 33.00 -13.51
CA ASN A 988 6.50 33.99 -14.13
C ASN A 988 5.86 34.73 -15.32
N VAL A 989 4.61 34.43 -15.67
CA VAL A 989 3.87 35.10 -16.75
C VAL A 989 3.09 36.30 -16.19
N PRO A 990 3.21 37.51 -16.79
CA PRO A 990 2.36 38.67 -16.44
C PRO A 990 0.90 38.43 -16.83
N GLU A 991 -0.06 38.96 -16.05
CA GLU A 991 -1.49 38.80 -16.34
C GLU A 991 -2.13 39.98 -17.10
N PRO A 992 -3.05 39.71 -18.04
CA PRO A 992 -3.15 38.49 -18.84
C PRO A 992 -2.09 38.48 -19.96
N PRO A 993 -1.50 37.33 -20.31
CA PRO A 993 -0.63 37.21 -21.47
C PRO A 993 -1.39 37.51 -22.77
N LEU A 994 -0.69 38.03 -23.78
CA LEU A 994 -1.27 38.37 -25.09
C LEU A 994 -1.79 37.09 -25.78
N PRO A 995 -2.87 37.17 -26.59
CA PRO A 995 -3.43 36.04 -27.34
C PRO A 995 -2.46 35.28 -28.26
N SER A 996 -1.25 35.78 -28.49
CA SER A 996 -0.19 35.15 -29.29
C SER A 996 0.79 34.31 -28.47
N GLN A 997 0.63 34.25 -27.14
CA GLN A 997 1.56 33.59 -26.21
C GLN A 997 1.20 32.14 -25.90
N PHE A 998 -0.08 31.76 -26.09
CA PHE A 998 -0.58 30.39 -25.98
C PHE A 998 -1.29 30.10 -27.30
N ASP A 999 -0.58 29.57 -28.29
CA ASP A 999 -1.19 29.16 -29.56
C ASP A 999 -1.34 27.63 -29.56
N PRO A 1000 -2.54 27.09 -29.25
CA PRO A 1000 -2.78 25.65 -29.23
C PRO A 1000 -2.87 25.03 -30.64
N VAL A 1001 -2.78 25.84 -31.71
CA VAL A 1001 -2.91 25.40 -33.12
C VAL A 1001 -1.54 25.19 -33.79
N THR A 1002 -0.48 25.80 -33.25
CA THR A 1002 0.92 25.55 -33.63
C THR A 1002 1.57 24.59 -32.66
#